data_AF-A0A0C2HTA4-F1
#
_entry.id   AF-A0A0C2HTA4-F1
#
_cell.length_a   1.000
_cell.length_b   1.000
_cell.length_c   1.000
_cell.angle_alpha   90.00
_cell.angle_beta   90.00
_cell.angle_gamma   90.00
#
_symmetry.space_group_name_H-M   'P 1'
#
loop_
_entity.id
_entity.type
_entity.pdbx_description
1 polymer ?
#
loop_
_entity_poly.entity_id
_entity_poly.type
_entity_poly.pdbx_seq_one_letter_code
_entity_poly.pdbx_strand_id
1 'polypeptide(L)'
;MKRGKIALFSLLLLATPLVFAGCGSNSSTEDITPRAQVSFVGPDRCGACHVDAYDAWKDSWHTLKATYGPAFEPGGQGAQAGLSNFNPWVLDNWGTLKSYMILDQVPAAVADADPAIPSGSLYLTPYLHTPQDVAIIVGATRKQRYAVYYDGSPVDGALIAYPVGTGYQILDGVTRDYAGNRARAGYNFLFIEIGLTGETASPSGNNYGEFRSWQERCIACHTTGFDPVAWDSAKANFVAGDPSQPDLKDLFVTDIRVSCESCHGPGAAHAESRSKIDIINPADLQGAARAEVCGQCHTRTQGNTLHGQGSNDQRGYVVGGELELMDVFNYTRPAWGEGNRQVSADGKGRRDHQQDMDIMLTDYINTQLNRGMPSNPHGGEACFDCHNAHAVGSNVALRASGQPHLKTENDPDGLIRLKEPREQMCGQCHAGQVDEYLDVLNGRLGWDGEENDPFRGRADRKQHIFSTDGEGRSFGLFPDEYIWAYKGTDTAVKANYSAIWPWEKSRFEQDGHVIVYGPAPWDGETTDGQVIPSFMPTGFTGPGGCVACHKSAHGEWKDSWHTLKATYGPAFEPGGKGAQAGLSNFNPWVLDNWDTLKSYMILDQVPPSVADADPAIPSGSLYLTPYLHTPQDVAIIVGATRKQRYAVYYDGSPVPGALIAQPVGTGYQIVDGVTHDYAGNRARAGYNFLFIEIGLTGEIPEPSSNNYVEWRSWQERCINCHTTGFDVAAWDEAKTKYVAEDPTQSDLKDLFIADIRVSCEACHGPGAQHAASSDPAHIINPVDLAGTERQAVCGQCHTRTQRNFHSSLANDQRGFVLGDGQALMDVFEYTRPAWGEGVRAVSADGKGRRDHQQDMDIMLTDYIRGGDSFHGSLACFDCHNAHGVGSNVALSDAGQEHLKTANDPDGLIRLSAPRQQMCGSCHVNVDRVLEVLNGQTGWDDEPAFRGRADRKQHIFATDRDGRSFGLYPDEYVWAYTIGEPQADAASYKAIWPWEIALYEDDPAFDVVIGEEPWNN
;
A
#
# COMPACT_ATOMS: atom_id res chain seq x y z
N MET A 1 -39.60 49.11 -24.47
CA MET A 1 -40.68 48.87 -25.45
C MET A 1 -41.67 47.85 -24.90
N LYS A 2 -42.96 48.01 -25.20
CA LYS A 2 -44.14 47.23 -24.71
C LYS A 2 -44.01 45.73 -25.06
N ARG A 3 -44.24 44.78 -24.14
CA ARG A 3 -45.51 44.11 -23.73
C ARG A 3 -46.25 43.29 -24.81
N GLY A 4 -46.50 42.01 -24.51
CA GLY A 4 -47.63 41.17 -24.98
C GLY A 4 -47.65 39.80 -24.26
N LYS A 5 -48.38 39.62 -23.13
CA LYS A 5 -49.77 39.11 -22.90
C LYS A 5 -49.89 37.56 -22.96
N ILE A 6 -50.09 36.79 -21.86
CA ILE A 6 -51.32 36.56 -20.99
C ILE A 6 -52.40 35.77 -21.77
N ALA A 7 -53.06 34.66 -21.37
CA ALA A 7 -53.20 33.77 -20.19
C ALA A 7 -53.93 32.44 -20.65
N LEU A 8 -54.25 31.37 -19.90
CA LEU A 8 -55.11 31.26 -18.69
C LEU A 8 -55.24 29.76 -18.20
N PHE A 9 -55.01 29.51 -16.90
CA PHE A 9 -55.73 28.65 -15.89
C PHE A 9 -56.13 27.17 -16.17
N SER A 10 -55.94 26.17 -15.27
CA SER A 10 -56.46 26.04 -13.87
C SER A 10 -55.72 24.87 -13.13
N LEU A 11 -55.16 25.01 -11.91
CA LEU A 11 -55.71 24.92 -10.52
C LEU A 11 -55.89 23.49 -9.92
N LEU A 12 -55.10 23.13 -8.88
CA LEU A 12 -55.43 22.56 -7.54
C LEU A 12 -54.15 21.99 -6.85
N LEU A 13 -53.57 22.64 -5.81
CA LEU A 13 -53.64 22.35 -4.33
C LEU A 13 -53.11 20.93 -3.95
N LEU A 14 -52.23 20.64 -2.97
CA LEU A 14 -51.68 21.33 -1.79
C LEU A 14 -50.47 20.56 -1.20
N ALA A 15 -49.44 21.32 -0.81
CA ALA A 15 -48.63 21.28 0.43
C ALA A 15 -47.85 20.02 0.94
N THR A 16 -46.55 20.22 1.18
CA THR A 16 -45.79 19.72 2.34
C THR A 16 -44.66 20.72 2.73
N PRO A 17 -44.34 20.91 4.02
CA PRO A 17 -43.39 21.93 4.51
C PRO A 17 -41.95 21.41 4.71
N LEU A 18 -40.98 22.34 4.68
CA LEU A 18 -39.60 22.21 5.21
C LEU A 18 -39.61 22.21 6.76
N VAL A 19 -38.74 21.41 7.41
CA VAL A 19 -37.91 21.80 8.59
C VAL A 19 -36.62 20.96 8.64
N PHE A 20 -35.55 21.63 9.10
CA PHE A 20 -34.13 21.29 9.27
C PHE A 20 -33.72 20.24 10.35
N ALA A 21 -32.53 19.65 10.09
CA ALA A 21 -31.40 19.30 11.00
C ALA A 21 -31.48 18.13 12.01
N GLY A 22 -30.41 17.33 12.03
CA GLY A 22 -30.00 16.52 13.19
C GLY A 22 -28.95 15.43 12.87
N CYS A 23 -27.71 15.61 13.33
CA CYS A 23 -26.73 14.53 13.46
C CYS A 23 -27.27 13.43 14.38
N GLY A 24 -27.09 12.17 13.99
CA GLY A 24 -27.35 11.01 14.83
C GLY A 24 -26.75 9.77 14.21
N SER A 25 -25.65 9.28 14.79
CA SER A 25 -25.13 7.94 14.58
C SER A 25 -26.21 6.91 14.90
N ASN A 26 -26.50 5.98 13.99
CA ASN A 26 -27.08 4.69 14.34
C ASN A 26 -26.79 3.66 13.24
N SER A 27 -26.05 2.63 13.64
CA SER A 27 -26.16 1.29 13.09
C SER A 27 -27.60 0.79 13.30
N SER A 28 -28.31 0.48 12.23
CA SER A 28 -29.47 -0.39 12.29
C SER A 28 -29.57 -1.18 10.99
N THR A 29 -29.50 -2.50 11.15
CA THR A 29 -30.09 -3.51 10.27
C THR A 29 -31.35 -2.99 9.59
N GLU A 30 -31.29 -2.65 8.31
CA GLU A 30 -32.49 -2.45 7.51
C GLU A 30 -33.07 -3.81 7.12
N ASP A 31 -34.36 -3.96 7.36
CA ASP A 31 -35.20 -5.09 6.98
C ASP A 31 -35.10 -5.37 5.48
N ILE A 32 -34.48 -6.51 5.13
CA ILE A 32 -34.56 -7.07 3.77
C ILE A 32 -35.97 -7.61 3.57
N THR A 33 -36.86 -6.81 2.99
CA THR A 33 -38.12 -7.33 2.42
C THR A 33 -37.81 -8.25 1.21
N PRO A 34 -38.31 -9.50 1.15
CA PRO A 34 -38.07 -10.37 0.01
C PRO A 34 -38.80 -9.84 -1.24
N ARG A 35 -38.05 -9.46 -2.28
CA ARG A 35 -38.59 -9.11 -3.61
C ARG A 35 -38.39 -10.27 -4.58
N ALA A 36 -39.42 -10.53 -5.39
CA ALA A 36 -39.56 -11.45 -6.53
C ALA A 36 -38.75 -12.78 -6.46
N GLN A 37 -39.45 -13.91 -6.32
CA GLN A 37 -38.87 -15.26 -6.30
C GLN A 37 -37.87 -15.50 -7.45
N VAL A 38 -36.58 -15.55 -7.13
CA VAL A 38 -35.53 -16.18 -7.94
C VAL A 38 -35.93 -17.64 -8.17
N SER A 39 -36.50 -17.91 -9.34
CA SER A 39 -37.09 -19.21 -9.64
C SER A 39 -36.15 -20.00 -10.55
N PHE A 40 -35.68 -21.12 -10.03
CA PHE A 40 -34.90 -22.10 -10.74
C PHE A 40 -35.84 -23.14 -11.39
N VAL A 41 -35.46 -23.68 -12.54
CA VAL A 41 -36.29 -24.65 -13.29
C VAL A 41 -35.69 -26.05 -13.37
N GLY A 42 -34.42 -26.20 -13.00
CA GLY A 42 -33.70 -27.47 -13.02
C GLY A 42 -33.19 -27.86 -14.41
N PRO A 43 -32.21 -28.79 -14.45
CA PRO A 43 -31.48 -29.11 -15.68
C PRO A 43 -32.34 -29.85 -16.72
N ASP A 44 -33.35 -30.63 -16.33
CA ASP A 44 -34.23 -31.33 -17.26
C ASP A 44 -35.03 -30.35 -18.13
N ARG A 45 -35.43 -29.21 -17.55
CA ARG A 45 -36.10 -28.14 -18.30
C ARG A 45 -35.15 -27.48 -19.29
N CYS A 46 -33.89 -27.25 -18.90
CA CYS A 46 -32.85 -26.74 -19.78
C CYS A 46 -32.54 -27.72 -20.93
N GLY A 47 -32.40 -29.01 -20.62
CA GLY A 47 -32.09 -30.08 -21.58
C GLY A 47 -33.17 -30.31 -22.63
N ALA A 48 -34.42 -29.91 -22.36
CA ALA A 48 -35.49 -29.95 -23.35
C ALA A 48 -35.26 -28.99 -24.54
N CYS A 49 -34.43 -27.96 -24.38
CA CYS A 49 -34.08 -26.99 -25.44
C CYS A 49 -32.59 -27.00 -25.80
N HIS A 50 -31.70 -27.29 -24.83
CA HIS A 50 -30.24 -27.30 -24.99
C HIS A 50 -29.67 -28.72 -24.92
N VAL A 51 -30.11 -29.59 -25.84
CA VAL A 51 -29.79 -31.02 -25.84
C VAL A 51 -28.28 -31.28 -25.84
N ASP A 52 -27.53 -30.63 -26.73
CA ASP A 52 -26.08 -30.87 -26.86
C ASP A 52 -25.30 -30.48 -25.58
N ALA A 53 -25.65 -29.34 -24.99
CA ALA A 53 -25.01 -28.87 -23.75
C ALA A 53 -25.39 -29.76 -22.56
N TYR A 54 -26.67 -30.18 -22.49
CA TYR A 54 -27.15 -31.11 -21.46
C TYR A 54 -26.47 -32.47 -21.58
N ASP A 55 -26.35 -33.01 -22.80
CA ASP A 55 -25.69 -34.29 -23.05
C ASP A 55 -24.19 -34.25 -22.73
N ALA A 56 -23.52 -33.12 -22.95
CA ALA A 56 -22.16 -32.91 -22.50
C ALA A 56 -22.04 -32.80 -20.96
N TRP A 57 -23.00 -32.13 -20.30
CA TRP A 57 -22.96 -31.87 -18.86
C TRP A 57 -23.36 -33.05 -17.99
N LYS A 58 -24.38 -33.83 -18.38
CA LYS A 58 -25.02 -34.84 -17.51
C LYS A 58 -24.07 -35.92 -17.00
N ASP A 59 -22.99 -36.17 -17.72
CA ASP A 59 -21.95 -37.16 -17.39
C ASP A 59 -20.64 -36.51 -16.90
N SER A 60 -20.63 -35.18 -16.73
CA SER A 60 -19.48 -34.44 -16.23
C SER A 60 -19.30 -34.62 -14.72
N TRP A 61 -18.11 -34.30 -14.22
CA TRP A 61 -17.81 -34.34 -12.78
C TRP A 61 -18.60 -33.36 -11.92
N HIS A 62 -19.21 -32.32 -12.50
CA HIS A 62 -20.05 -31.38 -11.76
C HIS A 62 -21.32 -32.07 -11.23
N THR A 63 -21.81 -33.09 -11.94
CA THR A 63 -22.98 -33.87 -11.52
C THR A 63 -22.71 -34.84 -10.37
N LEU A 64 -21.43 -35.03 -10.01
CA LEU A 64 -20.98 -36.06 -9.07
C LEU A 64 -20.57 -35.49 -7.70
N LYS A 65 -20.86 -34.22 -7.47
CA LYS A 65 -20.51 -33.53 -6.23
C LYS A 65 -21.39 -33.99 -5.08
N ALA A 66 -22.68 -34.18 -5.31
CA ALA A 66 -23.59 -34.84 -4.38
C ALA A 66 -24.65 -35.65 -5.16
N THR A 67 -25.08 -36.76 -4.57
CA THR A 67 -26.12 -37.63 -5.12
C THR A 67 -27.01 -38.14 -4.00
N TYR A 68 -28.23 -38.54 -4.35
CA TYR A 68 -29.15 -39.16 -3.39
C TYR A 68 -28.67 -40.54 -2.98
N GLY A 69 -28.75 -40.79 -1.67
CA GLY A 69 -28.64 -42.11 -1.07
C GLY A 69 -30.02 -42.79 -0.94
N PRO A 70 -30.05 -44.07 -0.52
CA PRO A 70 -31.26 -44.87 -0.47
C PRO A 70 -32.36 -44.32 0.45
N ALA A 71 -32.01 -43.55 1.49
CA ALA A 71 -32.97 -43.03 2.47
C ALA A 71 -33.77 -41.81 1.97
N PHE A 72 -33.34 -41.16 0.89
CA PHE A 72 -33.96 -39.92 0.42
C PHE A 72 -35.14 -40.15 -0.54
N GLU A 73 -35.18 -41.27 -1.26
CA GLU A 73 -36.32 -41.61 -2.14
C GLU A 73 -37.09 -42.85 -1.65
N PRO A 74 -38.29 -42.68 -1.06
CA PRO A 74 -39.08 -43.80 -0.55
C PRO A 74 -39.81 -44.53 -1.71
N GLY A 75 -39.26 -45.67 -2.12
CA GLY A 75 -39.91 -46.60 -3.06
C GLY A 75 -38.87 -47.49 -3.74
N GLY A 76 -39.15 -48.79 -3.88
CA GLY A 76 -38.15 -49.81 -4.23
C GLY A 76 -37.34 -49.65 -5.53
N GLN A 77 -37.65 -48.67 -6.39
CA GLN A 77 -36.80 -48.27 -7.52
C GLN A 77 -35.81 -47.14 -7.17
N GLY A 78 -36.21 -46.17 -6.35
CA GLY A 78 -35.36 -45.06 -5.89
C GLY A 78 -34.30 -45.51 -4.86
N ALA A 79 -34.66 -46.42 -3.94
CA ALA A 79 -33.69 -47.01 -3.01
C ALA A 79 -32.57 -47.80 -3.72
N GLN A 80 -32.92 -48.54 -4.78
CA GLN A 80 -31.95 -49.28 -5.60
C GLN A 80 -31.06 -48.32 -6.42
N ALA A 81 -31.63 -47.21 -6.92
CA ALA A 81 -30.87 -46.16 -7.60
C ALA A 81 -29.88 -45.48 -6.64
N GLY A 82 -30.30 -45.18 -5.41
CA GLY A 82 -29.42 -44.63 -4.37
C GLY A 82 -28.28 -45.56 -3.99
N LEU A 83 -28.54 -46.88 -3.91
CA LEU A 83 -27.48 -47.88 -3.68
C LEU A 83 -26.46 -47.88 -4.83
N SER A 84 -26.90 -47.67 -6.07
CA SER A 84 -25.98 -47.63 -7.22
C SER A 84 -24.97 -46.47 -7.14
N ASN A 85 -25.26 -45.41 -6.38
CA ASN A 85 -24.37 -44.24 -6.24
C ASN A 85 -23.19 -44.49 -5.28
N PHE A 86 -23.20 -45.59 -4.52
CA PHE A 86 -22.03 -46.02 -3.78
C PHE A 86 -20.99 -46.61 -4.72
N ASN A 87 -19.72 -46.46 -4.36
CA ASN A 87 -18.67 -47.28 -4.94
C ASN A 87 -18.94 -48.75 -4.57
N PRO A 88 -18.84 -49.71 -5.52
CA PRO A 88 -19.13 -51.12 -5.27
C PRO A 88 -18.35 -51.70 -4.08
N TRP A 89 -17.06 -51.36 -3.97
CA TRP A 89 -16.22 -51.82 -2.87
C TRP A 89 -16.75 -51.35 -1.52
N VAL A 90 -17.33 -50.15 -1.44
CA VAL A 90 -17.87 -49.62 -0.18
C VAL A 90 -19.09 -50.40 0.27
N LEU A 91 -19.98 -50.75 -0.66
CA LEU A 91 -21.14 -51.60 -0.33
C LEU A 91 -20.69 -52.98 0.13
N ASP A 92 -19.76 -53.60 -0.60
CA ASP A 92 -19.26 -54.94 -0.29
C ASP A 92 -18.54 -55.00 1.07
N ASN A 93 -17.92 -53.89 1.49
CA ASN A 93 -17.13 -53.82 2.72
C ASN A 93 -17.81 -53.01 3.84
N TRP A 94 -19.08 -52.59 3.67
CA TRP A 94 -19.74 -51.67 4.59
C TRP A 94 -19.70 -52.14 6.05
N GLY A 95 -19.91 -53.44 6.28
CA GLY A 95 -19.88 -54.05 7.61
C GLY A 95 -18.54 -53.95 8.35
N THR A 96 -17.47 -53.52 7.67
CA THR A 96 -16.14 -53.29 8.28
C THR A 96 -15.87 -51.81 8.59
N LEU A 97 -16.74 -50.90 8.12
CA LEU A 97 -16.56 -49.46 8.24
C LEU A 97 -17.14 -48.93 9.55
N LYS A 98 -16.49 -47.92 10.12
CA LYS A 98 -16.92 -47.24 11.35
C LYS A 98 -18.02 -46.21 11.08
N SER A 99 -19.16 -46.65 10.53
CA SER A 99 -20.32 -45.83 10.14
C SER A 99 -21.11 -45.22 11.31
N TYR A 100 -20.42 -44.78 12.37
CA TYR A 100 -21.01 -43.97 13.43
C TYR A 100 -21.40 -42.60 12.87
N MET A 101 -22.50 -42.02 13.32
CA MET A 101 -22.89 -40.66 12.94
C MET A 101 -22.26 -39.65 13.90
N ILE A 102 -21.76 -38.54 13.35
CA ILE A 102 -21.27 -37.41 14.13
C ILE A 102 -22.47 -36.60 14.63
N LEU A 103 -22.56 -36.42 15.94
CA LEU A 103 -23.69 -35.77 16.60
C LEU A 103 -23.44 -34.28 16.76
N ASP A 104 -22.31 -33.92 17.38
CA ASP A 104 -21.94 -32.54 17.70
C ASP A 104 -20.47 -32.46 18.11
N GLN A 105 -19.96 -31.23 18.25
CA GLN A 105 -18.70 -30.98 18.93
C GLN A 105 -18.87 -31.07 20.45
N VAL A 106 -17.92 -31.70 21.13
CA VAL A 106 -17.86 -31.71 22.60
C VAL A 106 -17.59 -30.28 23.09
N PRO A 107 -18.46 -29.69 23.93
CA PRO A 107 -18.24 -28.33 24.42
C PRO A 107 -16.92 -28.21 25.18
N ALA A 108 -16.23 -27.08 25.04
CA ALA A 108 -14.95 -26.82 25.72
C ALA A 108 -15.06 -27.06 27.24
N ALA A 109 -16.14 -26.59 27.87
CA ALA A 109 -16.37 -26.81 29.30
C ALA A 109 -16.47 -28.30 29.70
N VAL A 110 -16.94 -29.18 28.81
CA VAL A 110 -16.98 -30.62 29.05
C VAL A 110 -15.58 -31.23 28.90
N ALA A 111 -14.83 -30.83 27.88
CA ALA A 111 -13.45 -31.27 27.67
C ALA A 111 -12.51 -30.78 28.80
N ASP A 112 -12.68 -29.55 29.27
CA ASP A 112 -11.87 -28.95 30.34
C ASP A 112 -12.14 -29.61 31.71
N ALA A 113 -13.38 -30.08 31.92
CA ALA A 113 -13.76 -30.78 33.14
C ALA A 113 -13.26 -32.24 33.18
N ASP A 114 -12.85 -32.79 32.05
CA ASP A 114 -12.43 -34.18 31.92
C ASP A 114 -11.11 -34.29 31.12
N PRO A 115 -9.96 -34.42 31.80
CA PRO A 115 -8.65 -34.49 31.16
C PRO A 115 -8.50 -35.64 30.16
N ALA A 116 -9.38 -36.64 30.19
CA ALA A 116 -9.38 -37.72 29.22
C ALA A 116 -9.90 -37.30 27.84
N ILE A 117 -10.63 -36.18 27.73
CA ILE A 117 -11.25 -35.71 26.49
C ILE A 117 -10.43 -34.54 25.92
N PRO A 118 -9.70 -34.73 24.81
CA PRO A 118 -8.97 -33.64 24.18
C PRO A 118 -9.90 -32.53 23.69
N SER A 119 -9.42 -31.29 23.71
CA SER A 119 -10.15 -30.14 23.14
C SER A 119 -10.44 -30.35 21.65
N GLY A 120 -11.63 -29.92 21.22
CA GLY A 120 -12.10 -30.10 19.84
C GLY A 120 -12.62 -31.51 19.52
N SER A 121 -12.81 -32.36 20.52
CA SER A 121 -13.43 -33.69 20.35
C SER A 121 -14.89 -33.62 19.87
N LEU A 122 -15.41 -34.75 19.37
CA LEU A 122 -16.75 -34.92 18.80
C LEU A 122 -17.52 -36.02 19.55
N TYR A 123 -18.84 -35.86 19.63
CA TYR A 123 -19.76 -36.93 20.01
C TYR A 123 -20.14 -37.75 18.78
N LEU A 124 -20.12 -39.08 18.89
CA LEU A 124 -20.60 -40.01 17.87
C LEU A 124 -21.68 -40.94 18.43
N THR A 125 -22.55 -41.45 17.55
CA THR A 125 -23.49 -42.53 17.94
C THR A 125 -22.74 -43.76 18.48
N PRO A 126 -23.32 -44.51 19.43
CA PRO A 126 -22.75 -45.78 19.91
C PRO A 126 -23.05 -46.97 18.99
N TYR A 127 -23.80 -46.75 17.91
CA TYR A 127 -24.20 -47.76 16.93
C TYR A 127 -23.84 -47.32 15.51
N LEU A 128 -23.69 -48.33 14.65
CA LEU A 128 -23.34 -48.19 13.24
C LEU A 128 -24.59 -48.04 12.38
N HIS A 129 -24.54 -47.13 11.40
CA HIS A 129 -25.59 -46.98 10.39
C HIS A 129 -25.39 -47.96 9.22
N THR A 130 -26.50 -48.34 8.58
CA THR A 130 -26.56 -49.19 7.39
C THR A 130 -26.51 -48.33 6.11
N PRO A 131 -26.18 -48.91 4.93
CA PRO A 131 -26.26 -48.18 3.67
C PRO A 131 -27.67 -47.62 3.39
N GLN A 132 -28.72 -48.28 3.90
CA GLN A 132 -30.11 -47.87 3.73
C GLN A 132 -30.46 -46.59 4.49
N ASP A 133 -29.69 -46.25 5.54
CA ASP A 133 -29.91 -45.04 6.32
C ASP A 133 -29.34 -43.79 5.63
N VAL A 134 -28.47 -43.97 4.64
CA VAL A 134 -27.77 -42.87 3.96
C VAL A 134 -28.74 -42.11 3.06
N ALA A 135 -28.87 -40.81 3.32
CA ALA A 135 -29.71 -39.92 2.51
C ALA A 135 -28.89 -39.19 1.44
N ILE A 136 -27.63 -38.85 1.72
CA ILE A 136 -26.80 -38.05 0.84
C ILE A 136 -25.42 -38.69 0.73
N ILE A 137 -24.93 -38.80 -0.51
CA ILE A 137 -23.57 -39.23 -0.82
C ILE A 137 -22.83 -38.05 -1.42
N VAL A 138 -21.75 -37.62 -0.75
CA VAL A 138 -20.94 -36.47 -1.16
C VAL A 138 -19.65 -36.95 -1.82
N GLY A 139 -19.50 -36.61 -3.10
CA GLY A 139 -18.38 -36.98 -3.95
C GLY A 139 -18.47 -38.39 -4.53
N ALA A 140 -17.94 -38.57 -5.75
CA ALA A 140 -17.80 -39.87 -6.40
C ALA A 140 -16.51 -40.06 -7.21
N THR A 141 -15.66 -39.04 -7.30
CA THR A 141 -14.43 -39.07 -8.12
C THR A 141 -13.19 -39.41 -7.29
N ARG A 142 -12.95 -38.64 -6.23
CA ARG A 142 -11.76 -38.81 -5.37
C ARG A 142 -12.09 -39.47 -4.05
N LYS A 143 -13.24 -39.11 -3.48
CA LYS A 143 -13.67 -39.54 -2.16
C LYS A 143 -15.18 -39.68 -2.10
N GLN A 144 -15.68 -40.56 -1.22
CA GLN A 144 -17.09 -40.58 -0.82
C GLN A 144 -17.22 -40.34 0.68
N ARG A 145 -18.23 -39.54 1.03
CA ARG A 145 -18.73 -39.32 2.40
C ARG A 145 -20.24 -39.46 2.39
N TYR A 146 -20.81 -39.77 3.55
CA TYR A 146 -22.21 -40.17 3.66
C TYR A 146 -22.87 -39.39 4.77
N ALA A 147 -24.09 -38.92 4.55
CA ALA A 147 -24.88 -38.23 5.56
C ALA A 147 -26.22 -38.93 5.81
N VAL A 148 -26.63 -38.91 7.08
CA VAL A 148 -27.85 -39.54 7.61
C VAL A 148 -28.63 -38.47 8.37
N TYR A 149 -29.96 -38.57 8.34
CA TYR A 149 -30.81 -37.61 9.04
C TYR A 149 -30.71 -37.77 10.57
N TYR A 150 -30.44 -36.67 11.26
CA TYR A 150 -30.46 -36.54 12.71
C TYR A 150 -31.46 -35.47 13.14
N ASP A 151 -32.28 -35.76 14.15
CA ASP A 151 -33.34 -34.88 14.64
C ASP A 151 -32.94 -34.04 15.86
N GLY A 152 -31.70 -34.18 16.36
CA GLY A 152 -31.27 -33.51 17.58
C GLY A 152 -31.62 -34.23 18.88
N SER A 153 -32.13 -35.48 18.82
CA SER A 153 -32.50 -36.26 19.99
C SER A 153 -31.29 -36.67 20.87
N PRO A 154 -31.47 -36.83 22.19
CA PRO A 154 -30.41 -37.32 23.09
C PRO A 154 -29.89 -38.70 22.69
N VAL A 155 -28.62 -38.97 23.00
CA VAL A 155 -27.95 -40.25 22.75
C VAL A 155 -27.18 -40.68 24.00
N ASP A 156 -27.62 -41.77 24.62
CA ASP A 156 -26.94 -42.35 25.78
C ASP A 156 -25.66 -43.09 25.35
N GLY A 157 -24.60 -42.96 26.14
CA GLY A 157 -23.33 -43.65 25.90
C GLY A 157 -22.64 -43.28 24.57
N ALA A 158 -22.80 -42.04 24.09
CA ALA A 158 -22.15 -41.57 22.88
C ALA A 158 -20.63 -41.75 22.94
N LEU A 159 -20.04 -42.19 21.83
CA LEU A 159 -18.58 -42.35 21.73
C LEU A 159 -17.92 -40.98 21.60
N ILE A 160 -16.67 -40.87 22.06
CA ILE A 160 -15.86 -39.66 21.88
C ILE A 160 -14.84 -39.89 20.77
N ALA A 161 -14.71 -38.93 19.85
CA ALA A 161 -13.62 -38.91 18.87
C ALA A 161 -12.80 -37.64 19.00
N TYR A 162 -11.47 -37.75 18.94
CA TYR A 162 -10.54 -36.65 19.13
C TYR A 162 -9.76 -36.32 17.85
N PRO A 163 -9.36 -35.05 17.66
CA PRO A 163 -8.63 -34.64 16.46
C PRO A 163 -7.22 -35.23 16.42
N VAL A 164 -6.84 -35.82 15.27
CA VAL A 164 -5.49 -36.34 14.98
C VAL A 164 -5.08 -35.93 13.57
N GLY A 165 -4.03 -35.10 13.47
CA GLY A 165 -3.53 -34.60 12.20
C GLY A 165 -4.60 -33.79 11.44
N THR A 166 -5.17 -34.39 10.39
CA THR A 166 -6.21 -33.73 9.57
C THR A 166 -7.60 -34.37 9.64
N GLY A 167 -7.78 -35.34 10.54
CA GLY A 167 -9.06 -36.00 10.76
C GLY A 167 -9.20 -36.40 12.23
N TYR A 168 -9.94 -37.47 12.48
CA TYR A 168 -10.32 -37.86 13.84
C TYR A 168 -10.13 -39.36 14.09
N GLN A 169 -9.91 -39.71 15.36
CA GLN A 169 -9.84 -41.08 15.86
C GLN A 169 -10.79 -41.24 17.05
N ILE A 170 -11.34 -42.45 17.23
CA ILE A 170 -12.20 -42.76 18.38
C ILE A 170 -11.31 -42.92 19.61
N LEU A 171 -11.74 -42.35 20.73
CA LEU A 171 -11.10 -42.50 22.03
C LEU A 171 -11.60 -43.79 22.69
N ASP A 172 -10.73 -44.80 22.75
CA ASP A 172 -11.12 -46.12 23.24
C ASP A 172 -11.56 -46.10 24.71
N GLY A 173 -12.70 -46.73 24.99
CA GLY A 173 -13.22 -46.90 26.35
C GLY A 173 -13.86 -45.65 26.97
N VAL A 174 -13.95 -44.53 26.25
CA VAL A 174 -14.56 -43.29 26.74
C VAL A 174 -15.90 -43.05 26.06
N THR A 175 -16.97 -43.00 26.86
CA THR A 175 -18.33 -42.69 26.42
C THR A 175 -18.98 -41.67 27.34
N ARG A 176 -19.86 -40.83 26.81
CA ARG A 176 -20.56 -39.79 27.56
C ARG A 176 -21.99 -39.68 27.05
N ASP A 177 -22.95 -39.47 27.94
CA ASP A 177 -24.32 -39.20 27.52
C ASP A 177 -24.37 -37.85 26.81
N TYR A 178 -24.95 -37.84 25.62
CA TYR A 178 -25.18 -36.65 24.85
C TYR A 178 -26.63 -36.22 25.03
N ALA A 179 -26.84 -35.05 25.63
CA ALA A 179 -28.18 -34.55 25.95
C ALA A 179 -29.05 -34.21 24.72
N GLY A 180 -28.49 -34.28 23.51
CA GLY A 180 -29.15 -33.87 22.27
C GLY A 180 -29.01 -32.36 22.01
N ASN A 181 -29.06 -31.99 20.74
CA ASN A 181 -29.02 -30.59 20.31
C ASN A 181 -29.83 -30.42 19.02
N ARG A 182 -31.04 -29.85 19.13
CA ARG A 182 -31.90 -29.56 17.97
C ARG A 182 -31.24 -28.57 17.00
N ALA A 183 -30.33 -27.72 17.47
CA ALA A 183 -29.56 -26.84 16.60
C ALA A 183 -28.62 -27.62 15.66
N ARG A 184 -28.25 -28.86 15.99
CA ARG A 184 -27.45 -29.76 15.14
C ARG A 184 -28.27 -30.74 14.30
N ALA A 185 -29.60 -30.68 14.37
CA ALA A 185 -30.46 -31.49 13.51
C ALA A 185 -30.26 -31.19 12.01
N GLY A 186 -30.39 -32.19 11.16
CA GLY A 186 -30.14 -32.10 9.72
C GLY A 186 -29.49 -33.36 9.19
N TYR A 187 -28.91 -33.32 7.99
CA TYR A 187 -28.16 -34.45 7.45
C TYR A 187 -26.73 -34.43 7.97
N ASN A 188 -26.50 -35.15 9.06
CA ASN A 188 -25.20 -35.25 9.72
C ASN A 188 -24.31 -36.31 9.06
N PHE A 189 -23.02 -36.06 9.04
CA PHE A 189 -22.07 -36.96 8.41
C PHE A 189 -21.77 -38.19 9.26
N LEU A 190 -21.57 -39.31 8.57
CA LEU A 190 -20.94 -40.48 9.15
C LEU A 190 -19.43 -40.25 9.32
N PHE A 191 -18.87 -40.84 10.37
CA PHE A 191 -17.46 -40.82 10.76
C PHE A 191 -16.59 -41.69 9.84
N ILE A 192 -16.81 -41.60 8.53
CA ILE A 192 -16.11 -42.36 7.50
C ILE A 192 -15.81 -41.46 6.30
N GLU A 193 -14.61 -41.63 5.76
CA GLU A 193 -14.22 -41.06 4.47
C GLU A 193 -13.56 -42.16 3.66
N ILE A 194 -14.05 -42.41 2.45
CA ILE A 194 -13.48 -43.42 1.56
C ILE A 194 -12.69 -42.72 0.47
N GLY A 195 -11.41 -43.06 0.32
CA GLY A 195 -10.60 -42.68 -0.83
C GLY A 195 -10.83 -43.62 -2.01
N LEU A 196 -10.95 -43.05 -3.22
CA LEU A 196 -11.26 -43.79 -4.45
C LEU A 196 -10.10 -43.84 -5.45
N THR A 197 -9.00 -43.13 -5.18
CA THR A 197 -7.90 -42.95 -6.15
C THR A 197 -6.89 -44.09 -6.17
N GLY A 198 -6.85 -44.94 -5.14
CA GLY A 198 -5.98 -46.11 -5.10
C GLY A 198 -6.49 -47.23 -6.00
N GLU A 199 -5.67 -48.28 -6.23
CA GLU A 199 -6.08 -49.48 -6.98
C GLU A 199 -7.34 -50.13 -6.42
N THR A 200 -7.54 -50.01 -5.11
CA THR A 200 -8.77 -50.36 -4.41
C THR A 200 -9.24 -49.18 -3.57
N ALA A 201 -10.55 -49.02 -3.45
CA ALA A 201 -11.11 -48.04 -2.52
C ALA A 201 -10.72 -48.43 -1.09
N SER A 202 -10.44 -47.43 -0.25
CA SER A 202 -10.03 -47.68 1.13
C SER A 202 -10.47 -46.56 2.07
N PRO A 203 -10.75 -46.87 3.36
CA PRO A 203 -11.06 -45.87 4.36
C PRO A 203 -9.82 -45.01 4.66
N SER A 204 -10.04 -43.72 4.90
CA SER A 204 -9.00 -42.81 5.36
C SER A 204 -8.46 -43.24 6.73
N GLY A 205 -7.14 -43.12 6.93
CA GLY A 205 -6.51 -43.42 8.23
C GLY A 205 -6.92 -42.47 9.36
N ASN A 206 -7.31 -41.24 9.02
CA ASN A 206 -7.95 -40.29 9.94
C ASN A 206 -9.36 -39.99 9.39
N ASN A 207 -10.41 -40.32 10.15
CA ASN A 207 -11.80 -40.26 9.69
C ASN A 207 -12.31 -38.83 9.53
N TYR A 208 -13.44 -38.67 8.83
CA TYR A 208 -14.13 -37.40 8.66
C TYR A 208 -14.74 -36.91 9.98
N GLY A 209 -14.75 -35.61 10.21
CA GLY A 209 -15.18 -35.01 11.48
C GLY A 209 -15.95 -33.71 11.32
N GLU A 210 -16.71 -33.55 10.24
CA GLU A 210 -17.62 -32.41 10.09
C GLU A 210 -18.83 -32.62 11.00
N PHE A 211 -18.99 -31.74 11.98
CA PHE A 211 -20.09 -31.80 12.96
C PHE A 211 -21.27 -30.91 12.58
N ARG A 212 -21.11 -30.04 11.57
CA ARG A 212 -22.23 -29.32 10.97
C ARG A 212 -22.97 -30.24 10.00
N SER A 213 -24.27 -30.01 9.86
CA SER A 213 -25.07 -30.75 8.88
C SER A 213 -24.63 -30.39 7.45
N TRP A 214 -24.94 -31.26 6.49
CA TRP A 214 -24.65 -31.04 5.08
C TRP A 214 -25.27 -29.72 4.56
N GLN A 215 -26.49 -29.39 5.00
CA GLN A 215 -27.18 -28.13 4.69
C GLN A 215 -26.44 -26.90 5.23
N GLU A 216 -25.75 -27.02 6.36
CA GLU A 216 -25.03 -25.90 6.99
C GLU A 216 -23.63 -25.69 6.43
N ARG A 217 -23.15 -26.56 5.53
CA ARG A 217 -21.72 -26.65 5.24
C ARG A 217 -21.34 -26.91 3.81
N CYS A 218 -22.00 -27.86 3.16
CA CYS A 218 -21.57 -28.38 1.86
C CYS A 218 -22.53 -27.99 0.74
N ILE A 219 -23.80 -27.71 1.07
CA ILE A 219 -24.88 -27.62 0.11
C ILE A 219 -24.66 -26.55 -0.97
N ALA A 220 -24.11 -25.38 -0.61
CA ALA A 220 -23.95 -24.25 -1.55
C ALA A 220 -23.08 -24.59 -2.76
N CYS A 221 -22.01 -25.36 -2.58
CA CYS A 221 -21.11 -25.73 -3.67
C CYS A 221 -21.46 -27.07 -4.32
N HIS A 222 -22.34 -27.85 -3.69
CA HIS A 222 -22.64 -29.23 -4.09
C HIS A 222 -24.01 -29.40 -4.72
N THR A 223 -24.81 -28.33 -4.83
CA THR A 223 -26.19 -28.36 -5.33
C THR A 223 -26.51 -27.16 -6.22
N THR A 224 -27.74 -27.08 -6.73
CA THR A 224 -28.26 -25.94 -7.49
C THR A 224 -29.52 -25.38 -6.86
N GLY A 225 -29.60 -24.06 -6.75
CA GLY A 225 -30.80 -23.35 -6.30
C GLY A 225 -31.16 -23.64 -4.85
N PHE A 226 -30.18 -23.66 -3.95
CA PHE A 226 -30.43 -23.74 -2.51
C PHE A 226 -31.05 -22.44 -1.99
N ASP A 227 -32.16 -22.53 -1.26
CA ASP A 227 -32.81 -21.40 -0.59
C ASP A 227 -32.39 -21.33 0.89
N PRO A 228 -31.40 -20.50 1.24
CA PRO A 228 -30.93 -20.37 2.62
C PRO A 228 -31.96 -19.72 3.54
N VAL A 229 -32.84 -18.85 3.03
CA VAL A 229 -33.85 -18.16 3.84
C VAL A 229 -34.94 -19.14 4.25
N ALA A 230 -35.41 -19.97 3.32
CA ALA A 230 -36.36 -21.03 3.63
C ALA A 230 -35.77 -22.06 4.59
N TRP A 231 -34.51 -22.47 4.38
CA TRP A 231 -33.80 -23.36 5.29
C TRP A 231 -33.68 -22.76 6.69
N ASP A 232 -33.20 -21.52 6.83
CA ASP A 232 -33.00 -20.89 8.13
C ASP A 232 -34.34 -20.71 8.87
N SER A 233 -35.42 -20.39 8.14
CA SER A 233 -36.77 -20.29 8.68
C SER A 233 -37.27 -21.65 9.19
N ALA A 234 -37.15 -22.71 8.39
CA ALA A 234 -37.52 -24.07 8.80
C ALA A 234 -36.67 -24.53 10.00
N LYS A 235 -35.37 -24.26 9.99
CA LYS A 235 -34.45 -24.59 11.07
C LYS A 235 -34.85 -23.90 12.37
N ALA A 236 -35.18 -22.62 12.33
CA ALA A 236 -35.63 -21.86 13.49
C ALA A 236 -36.92 -22.45 14.07
N ASN A 237 -37.92 -22.72 13.23
CA ASN A 237 -39.19 -23.33 13.65
C ASN A 237 -38.99 -24.72 14.26
N PHE A 238 -38.14 -25.55 13.66
CA PHE A 238 -37.81 -26.87 14.19
C PHE A 238 -37.12 -26.78 15.56
N VAL A 239 -36.15 -25.87 15.72
CA VAL A 239 -35.46 -25.67 17.01
C VAL A 239 -36.42 -25.16 18.08
N ALA A 240 -37.36 -24.30 17.72
CA ALA A 240 -38.43 -23.82 18.60
C ALA A 240 -39.48 -24.89 18.96
N GLY A 241 -39.48 -26.04 18.26
CA GLY A 241 -40.43 -27.11 18.48
C GLY A 241 -41.81 -26.86 17.87
N ASP A 242 -41.88 -26.07 16.79
CA ASP A 242 -43.13 -25.80 16.07
C ASP A 242 -43.72 -27.09 15.47
N PRO A 243 -44.97 -27.47 15.81
CA PRO A 243 -45.63 -28.63 15.22
C PRO A 243 -45.77 -28.59 13.69
N SER A 244 -45.74 -27.41 13.06
CA SER A 244 -45.79 -27.31 11.59
C SER A 244 -44.48 -27.68 10.91
N GLN A 245 -43.37 -27.75 11.66
CA GLN A 245 -42.06 -28.17 11.19
C GLN A 245 -41.56 -29.36 12.03
N PRO A 246 -42.11 -30.58 11.81
CA PRO A 246 -41.78 -31.75 12.62
C PRO A 246 -40.39 -32.34 12.34
N ASP A 247 -39.79 -32.04 11.18
CA ASP A 247 -38.45 -32.49 10.78
C ASP A 247 -37.77 -31.47 9.84
N LEU A 248 -36.54 -31.77 9.43
CA LEU A 248 -35.70 -30.98 8.51
C LEU A 248 -35.22 -31.81 7.32
N LYS A 249 -36.08 -32.70 6.80
CA LYS A 249 -35.72 -33.60 5.70
C LYS A 249 -35.73 -32.92 4.33
N ASP A 250 -36.42 -31.80 4.20
CA ASP A 250 -36.37 -31.01 2.97
C ASP A 250 -34.96 -30.43 2.76
N LEU A 251 -34.46 -30.50 1.52
CA LEU A 251 -33.13 -29.98 1.18
C LEU A 251 -33.15 -28.52 0.74
N PHE A 252 -34.33 -27.98 0.38
CA PHE A 252 -34.49 -26.62 -0.13
C PHE A 252 -33.64 -26.33 -1.37
N VAL A 253 -33.43 -27.34 -2.24
CA VAL A 253 -32.67 -27.21 -3.51
C VAL A 253 -33.56 -27.52 -4.69
N THR A 254 -33.17 -27.01 -5.86
CA THR A 254 -33.81 -27.38 -7.14
C THR A 254 -33.21 -28.65 -7.71
N ASP A 255 -31.90 -28.84 -7.57
CA ASP A 255 -31.21 -30.08 -7.96
C ASP A 255 -30.09 -30.38 -6.96
N ILE A 256 -29.93 -31.66 -6.58
CA ILE A 256 -28.83 -32.10 -5.70
C ILE A 256 -27.46 -32.04 -6.40
N ARG A 257 -27.41 -31.88 -7.72
CA ARG A 257 -26.20 -31.77 -8.52
C ARG A 257 -25.85 -30.30 -8.76
N VAL A 258 -24.59 -30.04 -9.07
CA VAL A 258 -24.19 -28.74 -9.66
C VAL A 258 -24.64 -28.73 -11.13
N SER A 259 -25.66 -27.92 -11.42
CA SER A 259 -26.42 -27.91 -12.67
C SER A 259 -26.28 -26.58 -13.41
N CYS A 260 -26.92 -26.45 -14.57
CA CYS A 260 -26.79 -25.29 -15.46
C CYS A 260 -26.94 -23.95 -14.71
N GLU A 261 -27.98 -23.85 -13.88
CA GLU A 261 -28.34 -22.62 -13.17
C GLU A 261 -27.38 -22.27 -12.01
N SER A 262 -26.48 -23.16 -11.60
CA SER A 262 -25.38 -22.79 -10.68
C SER A 262 -24.42 -21.79 -11.34
N CYS A 263 -24.24 -21.88 -12.66
CA CYS A 263 -23.34 -21.00 -13.41
C CYS A 263 -24.06 -19.91 -14.20
N HIS A 264 -25.29 -20.20 -14.64
CA HIS A 264 -26.08 -19.32 -15.50
C HIS A 264 -27.13 -18.49 -14.73
N GLY A 265 -27.25 -18.70 -13.41
CA GLY A 265 -28.27 -18.08 -12.58
C GLY A 265 -29.67 -18.70 -12.79
N PRO A 266 -30.70 -18.16 -12.12
CA PRO A 266 -32.08 -18.68 -12.19
C PRO A 266 -32.66 -18.57 -13.59
N GLY A 267 -33.17 -19.68 -14.14
CA GLY A 267 -33.57 -19.79 -15.54
C GLY A 267 -35.07 -19.69 -15.81
N ALA A 268 -35.93 -19.44 -14.82
CA ALA A 268 -37.38 -19.42 -15.03
C ALA A 268 -37.82 -18.39 -16.09
N ALA A 269 -37.32 -17.15 -16.00
CA ALA A 269 -37.64 -16.11 -16.97
C ALA A 269 -37.22 -16.52 -18.39
N HIS A 270 -36.01 -17.05 -18.54
CA HIS A 270 -35.51 -17.57 -19.81
C HIS A 270 -36.32 -18.76 -20.34
N ALA A 271 -36.72 -19.70 -19.48
CA ALA A 271 -37.49 -20.88 -19.85
C ALA A 271 -38.91 -20.53 -20.35
N GLU A 272 -39.44 -19.37 -19.95
CA GLU A 272 -40.72 -18.82 -20.40
C GLU A 272 -40.56 -17.99 -21.68
N SER A 273 -39.65 -17.02 -21.67
CA SER A 273 -39.48 -16.04 -22.75
C SER A 273 -38.70 -16.59 -23.95
N ARG A 274 -37.78 -17.54 -23.70
CA ARG A 274 -36.75 -18.03 -24.62
C ARG A 274 -35.78 -16.95 -25.10
N SER A 275 -35.68 -15.85 -24.36
CA SER A 275 -34.79 -14.73 -24.70
C SER A 275 -33.45 -14.89 -24.02
N LYS A 276 -32.36 -14.69 -24.76
CA LYS A 276 -30.99 -14.76 -24.24
C LYS A 276 -30.68 -13.68 -23.18
N ILE A 277 -31.49 -12.62 -23.09
CA ILE A 277 -31.28 -11.54 -22.10
C ILE A 277 -31.75 -11.94 -20.70
N ASP A 278 -32.58 -12.97 -20.59
CA ASP A 278 -33.20 -13.41 -19.33
C ASP A 278 -32.38 -14.53 -18.64
N ILE A 279 -31.17 -14.80 -19.12
CA ILE A 279 -30.23 -15.77 -18.55
C ILE A 279 -28.81 -15.22 -18.68
N ILE A 280 -27.96 -15.51 -17.70
CA ILE A 280 -26.56 -15.12 -17.78
C ILE A 280 -25.81 -16.11 -18.65
N ASN A 281 -25.00 -15.59 -19.55
CA ASN A 281 -23.93 -16.34 -20.20
C ASN A 281 -22.60 -15.84 -19.62
N PRO A 282 -21.86 -16.66 -18.85
CA PRO A 282 -20.59 -16.24 -18.26
C PRO A 282 -19.58 -15.67 -19.25
N ALA A 283 -19.62 -16.09 -20.52
CA ALA A 283 -18.74 -15.58 -21.57
C ALA A 283 -19.06 -14.13 -21.98
N ASP A 284 -20.28 -13.65 -21.72
CA ASP A 284 -20.72 -12.28 -22.00
C ASP A 284 -20.44 -11.31 -20.83
N LEU A 285 -19.99 -11.83 -19.67
CA LEU A 285 -19.53 -11.02 -18.55
C LEU A 285 -18.19 -10.35 -18.86
N GLN A 286 -17.87 -9.26 -18.14
CA GLN A 286 -16.63 -8.49 -18.31
C GLN A 286 -15.76 -8.60 -17.07
N GLY A 287 -14.43 -8.57 -17.27
CA GLY A 287 -13.44 -8.55 -16.18
C GLY A 287 -13.55 -9.76 -15.24
N ALA A 288 -13.30 -9.50 -13.95
CA ALA A 288 -13.24 -10.52 -12.89
C ALA A 288 -14.55 -11.32 -12.72
N ALA A 289 -15.70 -10.73 -13.05
CA ALA A 289 -17.01 -11.40 -12.95
C ALA A 289 -17.10 -12.67 -13.80
N ARG A 290 -16.31 -12.78 -14.89
CA ARG A 290 -16.23 -14.02 -15.70
C ARG A 290 -15.68 -15.21 -14.89
N ALA A 291 -14.65 -14.96 -14.07
CA ALA A 291 -13.99 -15.99 -13.27
C ALA A 291 -14.77 -16.30 -11.97
N GLU A 292 -15.48 -15.31 -11.42
CA GLU A 292 -16.26 -15.41 -10.19
C GLU A 292 -17.30 -16.53 -10.21
N VAL A 293 -17.91 -16.79 -11.37
CA VAL A 293 -18.86 -17.91 -11.58
C VAL A 293 -18.25 -19.26 -11.21
N CYS A 294 -16.95 -19.43 -11.41
CA CYS A 294 -16.20 -20.61 -10.96
C CYS A 294 -15.70 -20.43 -9.52
N GLY A 295 -15.29 -19.20 -9.20
CA GLY A 295 -14.79 -18.76 -7.90
C GLY A 295 -15.75 -19.09 -6.75
N GLN A 296 -17.06 -19.12 -6.98
CA GLN A 296 -18.01 -19.59 -5.97
C GLN A 296 -17.56 -20.95 -5.39
N CYS A 297 -17.28 -21.98 -6.19
CA CYS A 297 -16.94 -23.31 -5.65
C CYS A 297 -15.43 -23.57 -5.60
N HIS A 298 -14.66 -22.92 -6.48
CA HIS A 298 -13.23 -23.17 -6.67
C HIS A 298 -12.34 -22.23 -5.83
N THR A 299 -12.85 -21.86 -4.66
CA THR A 299 -12.16 -21.08 -3.64
C THR A 299 -12.26 -21.73 -2.26
N ARG A 300 -11.55 -21.17 -1.27
CA ARG A 300 -11.62 -21.59 0.13
C ARG A 300 -12.02 -20.41 1.00
N THR A 301 -13.14 -20.56 1.69
CA THR A 301 -13.65 -19.57 2.62
C THR A 301 -13.17 -19.86 4.05
N GLN A 302 -13.07 -18.83 4.88
CA GLN A 302 -12.85 -18.93 6.34
C GLN A 302 -14.17 -18.90 7.11
N GLY A 303 -15.19 -18.22 6.58
CA GLY A 303 -16.49 -18.08 7.21
C GLY A 303 -17.47 -17.38 6.28
N ASN A 304 -18.75 -17.70 6.43
CA ASN A 304 -19.87 -17.04 5.80
C ASN A 304 -20.28 -15.81 6.66
N THR A 305 -20.48 -14.68 6.01
CA THR A 305 -20.79 -13.37 6.62
C THR A 305 -22.29 -13.15 6.85
N LEU A 306 -23.15 -13.91 6.17
CA LEU A 306 -24.62 -13.77 6.23
C LEU A 306 -25.29 -14.94 6.97
N HIS A 307 -24.94 -16.18 6.59
CA HIS A 307 -25.59 -17.41 7.03
C HIS A 307 -24.59 -18.36 7.71
N GLY A 308 -24.78 -18.68 8.99
CA GLY A 308 -24.19 -19.90 9.57
C GLY A 308 -23.26 -19.80 10.78
N GLN A 309 -23.19 -18.68 11.49
CA GLN A 309 -22.52 -18.59 12.79
C GLN A 309 -21.13 -19.28 12.79
N GLY A 310 -20.27 -18.88 11.84
CA GLY A 310 -18.92 -19.43 11.68
C GLY A 310 -18.79 -20.68 10.80
N SER A 311 -19.76 -21.02 9.95
CA SER A 311 -19.55 -21.98 8.86
C SER A 311 -18.74 -21.33 7.73
N ASN A 312 -17.65 -21.96 7.31
CA ASN A 312 -16.95 -21.68 6.04
C ASN A 312 -17.69 -22.26 4.82
N ASP A 313 -18.69 -21.53 4.35
CA ASP A 313 -19.44 -21.82 3.11
C ASP A 313 -19.78 -20.49 2.40
N GLN A 314 -20.59 -20.53 1.35
CA GLN A 314 -21.05 -19.35 0.59
C GLN A 314 -22.57 -19.33 0.35
N ARG A 315 -23.34 -19.98 1.23
CA ARG A 315 -24.82 -19.96 1.17
C ARG A 315 -25.30 -18.50 1.14
N GLY A 316 -26.20 -18.19 0.20
CA GLY A 316 -26.68 -16.83 -0.06
C GLY A 316 -26.25 -16.26 -1.40
N TYR A 317 -25.12 -16.73 -1.97
CA TYR A 317 -24.67 -16.25 -3.28
C TYR A 317 -25.46 -16.90 -4.42
N VAL A 318 -25.89 -16.08 -5.38
CA VAL A 318 -26.55 -16.50 -6.61
C VAL A 318 -25.95 -15.68 -7.75
N VAL A 319 -25.46 -16.34 -8.79
CA VAL A 319 -24.94 -15.65 -9.99
C VAL A 319 -26.03 -14.77 -10.59
N GLY A 320 -25.73 -13.48 -10.76
CA GLY A 320 -26.69 -12.48 -11.24
C GLY A 320 -27.66 -11.96 -10.19
N GLY A 321 -27.48 -12.32 -8.93
CA GLY A 321 -28.22 -11.75 -7.80
C GLY A 321 -27.71 -10.35 -7.42
N GLU A 322 -28.27 -9.81 -6.33
CA GLU A 322 -27.90 -8.48 -5.81
C GLU A 322 -26.60 -8.48 -4.99
N LEU A 323 -26.13 -9.65 -4.56
CA LEU A 323 -24.95 -9.82 -3.71
C LEU A 323 -23.75 -10.24 -4.55
N GLU A 324 -22.60 -9.60 -4.32
CA GLU A 324 -21.32 -10.02 -4.88
C GLU A 324 -20.76 -11.20 -4.06
N LEU A 325 -19.83 -11.97 -4.63
CA LEU A 325 -19.30 -13.17 -3.97
C LEU A 325 -18.65 -12.87 -2.60
N MET A 326 -18.00 -11.71 -2.46
CA MET A 326 -17.36 -11.29 -1.20
C MET A 326 -18.33 -10.74 -0.15
N ASP A 327 -19.60 -10.52 -0.49
CA ASP A 327 -20.62 -10.12 0.47
C ASP A 327 -21.09 -11.30 1.34
N VAL A 328 -20.92 -12.53 0.84
CA VAL A 328 -21.41 -13.76 1.48
C VAL A 328 -20.34 -14.53 2.25
N PHE A 329 -19.05 -14.29 1.97
CA PHE A 329 -17.98 -15.01 2.66
C PHE A 329 -16.68 -14.19 2.81
N ASN A 330 -15.84 -14.62 3.75
CA ASN A 330 -14.45 -14.20 3.87
C ASN A 330 -13.49 -15.24 3.31
N TYR A 331 -12.54 -14.82 2.48
CA TYR A 331 -11.49 -15.72 1.98
C TYR A 331 -10.70 -16.32 3.15
N THR A 332 -10.14 -17.53 2.95
CA THR A 332 -9.14 -18.04 3.87
C THR A 332 -7.99 -17.04 3.97
N ARG A 333 -7.63 -16.62 5.20
CA ARG A 333 -6.58 -15.61 5.39
C ARG A 333 -5.22 -16.15 4.90
N PRO A 334 -4.43 -15.33 4.21
CA PRO A 334 -3.04 -15.66 3.96
C PRO A 334 -2.27 -15.66 5.28
N ALA A 335 -1.16 -16.39 5.32
CA ALA A 335 -0.21 -16.35 6.44
C ALA A 335 1.13 -15.96 5.84
N TRP A 336 1.31 -14.67 5.58
CA TRP A 336 2.47 -14.18 4.87
C TRP A 336 3.78 -14.58 5.57
N GLY A 337 4.77 -15.05 4.80
CA GLY A 337 6.08 -15.50 5.31
C GLY A 337 6.09 -16.87 6.00
N GLU A 338 5.01 -17.28 6.66
CA GLU A 338 4.91 -18.55 7.39
C GLU A 338 4.20 -19.64 6.57
N GLY A 339 3.22 -19.22 5.76
CA GLY A 339 2.24 -20.09 5.13
C GLY A 339 1.33 -20.79 6.12
N ASN A 340 0.29 -21.42 5.62
CA ASN A 340 -0.61 -22.26 6.40
C ASN A 340 -1.02 -23.50 5.60
N ARG A 341 -1.97 -24.29 6.14
CA ARG A 341 -2.46 -25.53 5.50
C ARG A 341 -3.08 -25.30 4.12
N GLN A 342 -3.66 -24.13 3.90
CA GLN A 342 -4.38 -23.76 2.68
C GLN A 342 -3.50 -22.94 1.74
N VAL A 343 -2.67 -22.04 2.24
CA VAL A 343 -1.95 -21.05 1.41
C VAL A 343 -0.45 -21.09 1.74
N SER A 344 0.43 -20.94 0.76
CA SER A 344 1.87 -20.80 0.99
C SER A 344 2.21 -19.42 1.56
N ALA A 345 3.46 -19.25 2.00
CA ALA A 345 3.97 -18.00 2.56
C ALA A 345 3.87 -16.81 1.60
N ASP A 346 3.90 -17.05 0.29
CA ASP A 346 3.76 -16.06 -0.77
C ASP A 346 2.35 -16.00 -1.38
N GLY A 347 1.37 -16.76 -0.87
CA GLY A 347 -0.03 -16.63 -1.32
C GLY A 347 -0.51 -17.69 -2.32
N LYS A 348 0.32 -18.65 -2.72
CA LYS A 348 -0.09 -19.76 -3.60
C LYS A 348 -1.00 -20.73 -2.86
N GLY A 349 -2.07 -21.19 -3.52
CA GLY A 349 -2.88 -22.29 -2.99
C GLY A 349 -2.05 -23.57 -2.78
N ARG A 350 -2.32 -24.31 -1.71
CA ARG A 350 -1.67 -25.60 -1.36
C ARG A 350 -2.59 -26.80 -1.47
N ARG A 351 -3.89 -26.55 -1.64
CA ARG A 351 -4.95 -27.54 -1.63
C ARG A 351 -5.85 -27.35 -2.85
N ASP A 352 -6.64 -28.38 -3.13
CA ASP A 352 -7.64 -28.30 -4.18
C ASP A 352 -8.71 -27.25 -3.84
N HIS A 353 -9.31 -26.66 -4.89
CA HIS A 353 -10.32 -25.60 -4.83
C HIS A 353 -9.77 -24.26 -4.35
N GLN A 354 -8.64 -23.84 -4.91
CA GLN A 354 -8.00 -22.54 -4.63
C GLN A 354 -7.52 -21.87 -5.92
N GLN A 355 -8.11 -22.27 -7.06
CA GLN A 355 -7.76 -21.74 -8.37
C GLN A 355 -8.12 -20.25 -8.48
N ASP A 356 -9.24 -19.87 -7.88
CA ASP A 356 -9.73 -18.49 -7.83
C ASP A 356 -8.66 -17.54 -7.26
N MET A 357 -8.22 -17.78 -6.03
CA MET A 357 -7.19 -16.96 -5.37
C MET A 357 -5.88 -16.90 -6.14
N ASP A 358 -5.46 -17.99 -6.82
CA ASP A 358 -4.22 -17.97 -7.60
C ASP A 358 -4.34 -17.11 -8.87
N ILE A 359 -5.49 -17.16 -9.54
CA ILE A 359 -5.77 -16.33 -10.73
C ILE A 359 -5.92 -14.86 -10.32
N MET A 360 -6.67 -14.57 -9.26
CA MET A 360 -6.81 -13.21 -8.73
C MET A 360 -5.46 -12.65 -8.28
N LEU A 361 -4.59 -13.48 -7.67
CA LEU A 361 -3.25 -13.06 -7.29
C LEU A 361 -2.37 -12.84 -8.53
N THR A 362 -2.48 -13.67 -9.56
CA THR A 362 -1.81 -13.48 -10.85
C THR A 362 -2.23 -12.15 -11.48
N ASP A 363 -3.54 -11.87 -11.52
CA ASP A 363 -4.08 -10.62 -12.07
C ASP A 363 -3.58 -9.41 -11.29
N TYR A 364 -3.60 -9.48 -9.95
CA TYR A 364 -3.03 -8.43 -9.10
C TYR A 364 -1.54 -8.20 -9.37
N ILE A 365 -0.74 -9.26 -9.45
CA ILE A 365 0.70 -9.15 -9.74
C ILE A 365 0.92 -8.51 -11.11
N ASN A 366 0.14 -8.92 -12.12
CA ASN A 366 0.31 -8.45 -13.49
C ASN A 366 -0.17 -7.00 -13.68
N THR A 367 -1.32 -6.65 -13.11
CA THR A 367 -1.97 -5.36 -13.34
C THR A 367 -1.55 -4.28 -12.34
N GLN A 368 -1.36 -4.64 -11.07
CA GLN A 368 -1.08 -3.68 -9.99
C GLN A 368 0.40 -3.66 -9.63
N LEU A 369 1.03 -4.83 -9.42
CA LEU A 369 2.46 -4.87 -9.05
C LEU A 369 3.40 -4.69 -10.23
N ASN A 370 2.98 -5.01 -11.47
CA ASN A 370 3.70 -4.84 -12.74
C ASN A 370 5.23 -4.81 -12.55
N ARG A 371 5.79 -5.97 -12.17
CA ARG A 371 7.19 -6.15 -11.78
C ARG A 371 8.17 -6.10 -12.97
N GLY A 372 7.83 -5.39 -14.04
CA GLY A 372 8.57 -5.42 -15.32
C GLY A 372 8.55 -6.79 -16.00
N MET A 373 7.68 -7.71 -15.56
CA MET A 373 7.47 -9.00 -16.19
C MET A 373 6.75 -8.79 -17.53
N PRO A 374 7.00 -9.63 -18.55
CA PRO A 374 6.25 -9.57 -19.79
C PRO A 374 4.75 -9.58 -19.49
N SER A 375 3.99 -8.68 -20.12
CA SER A 375 2.53 -8.64 -19.97
C SER A 375 1.97 -10.03 -20.20
N ASN A 376 1.45 -10.66 -19.15
CA ASN A 376 0.92 -12.01 -19.21
C ASN A 376 -0.62 -11.93 -19.13
N PRO A 377 -1.36 -12.33 -20.18
CA PRO A 377 -2.81 -12.24 -20.20
C PRO A 377 -3.51 -13.21 -19.23
N HIS A 378 -2.82 -14.23 -18.71
CA HIS A 378 -3.42 -15.30 -17.90
C HIS A 378 -4.22 -14.81 -16.67
N GLY A 379 -3.90 -13.64 -16.10
CA GLY A 379 -4.68 -13.06 -14.99
C GLY A 379 -6.07 -12.55 -15.39
N GLY A 380 -6.23 -12.10 -16.64
CA GLY A 380 -7.49 -11.63 -17.19
C GLY A 380 -8.34 -12.71 -17.87
N GLU A 381 -7.80 -13.93 -18.01
CA GLU A 381 -8.53 -15.06 -18.59
C GLU A 381 -9.46 -15.70 -17.56
N ALA A 382 -10.66 -16.10 -18.01
CA ALA A 382 -11.58 -16.87 -17.19
C ALA A 382 -11.26 -18.37 -17.28
N CYS A 383 -11.74 -19.15 -16.32
CA CYS A 383 -11.47 -20.59 -16.28
C CYS A 383 -11.90 -21.31 -17.56
N PHE A 384 -13.02 -20.89 -18.18
CA PHE A 384 -13.55 -21.48 -19.40
C PHE A 384 -12.79 -21.09 -20.68
N ASP A 385 -11.86 -20.13 -20.60
CA ASP A 385 -10.97 -19.80 -21.72
C ASP A 385 -9.97 -20.94 -21.96
N CYS A 386 -9.65 -21.74 -20.92
CA CYS A 386 -8.84 -22.95 -21.01
C CYS A 386 -9.61 -24.26 -20.79
N HIS A 387 -10.64 -24.27 -19.93
CA HIS A 387 -11.35 -25.47 -19.53
C HIS A 387 -12.73 -25.62 -20.19
N ASN A 388 -13.20 -26.86 -20.35
CA ASN A 388 -14.56 -27.13 -20.80
C ASN A 388 -15.47 -27.38 -19.59
N ALA A 389 -16.16 -26.34 -19.12
CA ALA A 389 -17.02 -26.45 -17.94
C ALA A 389 -18.22 -27.41 -18.13
N HIS A 390 -18.73 -27.53 -19.36
CA HIS A 390 -19.83 -28.44 -19.68
C HIS A 390 -19.36 -29.89 -19.71
N ALA A 391 -18.20 -30.19 -20.30
CA ALA A 391 -17.78 -31.57 -20.54
C ALA A 391 -16.67 -32.07 -19.60
N VAL A 392 -16.29 -31.34 -18.54
CA VAL A 392 -15.16 -31.72 -17.68
C VAL A 392 -15.35 -33.11 -17.06
N GLY A 393 -14.46 -34.04 -17.39
CA GLY A 393 -14.51 -35.41 -16.88
C GLY A 393 -15.64 -36.28 -17.44
N SER A 394 -16.27 -35.89 -18.56
CA SER A 394 -17.28 -36.70 -19.26
C SER A 394 -16.63 -37.89 -19.99
N ASN A 395 -17.38 -38.97 -20.23
CA ASN A 395 -16.90 -40.24 -20.85
C ASN A 395 -15.96 -41.11 -20.01
N VAL A 396 -16.03 -40.96 -18.69
CA VAL A 396 -15.23 -41.74 -17.75
C VAL A 396 -16.07 -42.88 -17.20
N ALA A 397 -15.52 -44.08 -17.11
CA ALA A 397 -16.10 -45.13 -16.27
C ALA A 397 -15.97 -44.73 -14.80
N LEU A 398 -16.83 -43.81 -14.36
CA LEU A 398 -16.95 -43.36 -12.99
C LEU A 398 -17.25 -44.58 -12.13
N ARG A 399 -16.60 -44.68 -10.96
CA ARG A 399 -16.74 -45.74 -9.94
C ARG A 399 -15.75 -46.92 -10.03
N ALA A 400 -14.86 -46.99 -11.03
CA ALA A 400 -13.73 -47.92 -11.02
C ALA A 400 -12.53 -47.32 -10.26
N SER A 401 -11.93 -48.09 -9.34
CA SER A 401 -10.73 -47.69 -8.59
C SER A 401 -9.50 -47.58 -9.50
N GLY A 402 -8.52 -46.72 -9.15
CA GLY A 402 -7.18 -46.71 -9.76
C GLY A 402 -6.90 -45.68 -10.87
N GLN A 403 -7.75 -44.67 -11.10
CA GLN A 403 -7.48 -43.60 -12.08
C GLN A 403 -7.38 -42.22 -11.38
N PRO A 404 -6.20 -41.82 -10.86
CA PRO A 404 -6.04 -40.54 -10.17
C PRO A 404 -6.05 -39.32 -11.10
N HIS A 405 -5.73 -39.52 -12.39
CA HIS A 405 -5.58 -38.48 -13.42
C HIS A 405 -6.13 -39.01 -14.74
N LEU A 406 -7.17 -38.39 -15.29
CA LEU A 406 -7.80 -38.85 -16.52
C LEU A 406 -7.04 -38.33 -17.71
N LYS A 407 -6.33 -39.23 -18.38
CA LYS A 407 -5.70 -38.94 -19.66
C LYS A 407 -6.78 -38.83 -20.72
N THR A 408 -6.88 -37.67 -21.36
CA THR A 408 -7.71 -37.46 -22.54
C THR A 408 -6.81 -37.24 -23.75
N GLU A 409 -7.37 -37.27 -24.97
CA GLU A 409 -6.61 -36.88 -26.16
C GLU A 409 -6.08 -35.44 -26.04
N ASN A 410 -6.85 -34.56 -25.41
CA ASN A 410 -6.50 -33.15 -25.22
C ASN A 410 -5.51 -32.91 -24.05
N ASP A 411 -5.44 -33.84 -23.10
CA ASP A 411 -4.60 -33.80 -21.91
C ASP A 411 -4.03 -35.20 -21.61
N PRO A 412 -2.89 -35.56 -22.22
CA PRO A 412 -2.31 -36.91 -22.13
C PRO A 412 -1.78 -37.29 -20.75
N ASP A 413 -1.59 -36.32 -19.84
CA ASP A 413 -1.16 -36.56 -18.46
C ASP A 413 -2.34 -36.50 -17.46
N GLY A 414 -3.44 -35.84 -17.83
CA GLY A 414 -4.68 -35.77 -17.06
C GLY A 414 -4.62 -34.83 -15.86
N LEU A 415 -3.64 -33.92 -15.86
CA LEU A 415 -3.36 -33.00 -14.76
C LEU A 415 -4.08 -31.66 -14.93
N ILE A 416 -4.35 -31.23 -16.17
CA ILE A 416 -4.75 -29.85 -16.50
C ILE A 416 -6.22 -29.75 -16.95
N ARG A 417 -6.72 -30.73 -17.72
CA ARG A 417 -8.12 -30.86 -18.17
C ARG A 417 -8.56 -29.74 -19.13
N LEU A 418 -7.85 -29.64 -20.25
CA LEU A 418 -8.06 -28.61 -21.27
C LEU A 418 -9.24 -28.92 -22.20
N LYS A 419 -9.91 -27.88 -22.72
CA LYS A 419 -11.00 -28.01 -23.72
C LYS A 419 -10.51 -28.41 -25.12
N GLU A 420 -9.24 -28.18 -25.44
CA GLU A 420 -8.57 -28.48 -26.70
C GLU A 420 -7.17 -29.06 -26.42
N PRO A 421 -6.50 -29.73 -27.40
CA PRO A 421 -5.14 -30.21 -27.23
C PRO A 421 -4.19 -29.10 -26.76
N ARG A 422 -3.32 -29.41 -25.80
CA ARG A 422 -2.37 -28.45 -25.19
C ARG A 422 -1.54 -27.68 -26.22
N GLU A 423 -1.12 -28.32 -27.32
CA GLU A 423 -0.37 -27.67 -28.39
C GLU A 423 -1.22 -26.65 -29.15
N GLN A 424 -2.51 -26.92 -29.32
CA GLN A 424 -3.46 -26.00 -29.97
C GLN A 424 -3.83 -24.82 -29.07
N MET A 425 -4.00 -25.07 -27.78
CA MET A 425 -4.42 -24.04 -26.82
C MET A 425 -3.26 -23.15 -26.39
N CYS A 426 -2.19 -23.74 -25.88
CA CYS A 426 -1.06 -23.00 -25.35
C CYS A 426 -0.10 -22.57 -26.47
N GLY A 427 0.03 -23.36 -27.54
CA GLY A 427 1.01 -23.12 -28.60
C GLY A 427 0.73 -21.88 -29.47
N GLN A 428 -0.47 -21.28 -29.35
CA GLN A 428 -0.75 -19.96 -29.96
C GLN A 428 0.13 -18.86 -29.38
N CYS A 429 0.47 -18.96 -28.09
CA CYS A 429 1.31 -17.99 -27.38
C CYS A 429 2.69 -18.57 -27.00
N HIS A 430 2.76 -19.88 -26.74
CA HIS A 430 3.96 -20.61 -26.25
C HIS A 430 4.55 -21.53 -27.33
N ALA A 431 4.61 -21.06 -28.58
CA ALA A 431 4.98 -21.86 -29.74
C ALA A 431 6.35 -22.56 -29.57
N GLY A 432 6.34 -23.90 -29.61
CA GLY A 432 7.55 -24.73 -29.51
C GLY A 432 8.06 -24.99 -28.09
N GLN A 433 7.42 -24.44 -27.06
CA GLN A 433 7.86 -24.55 -25.65
C GLN A 433 6.72 -24.96 -24.69
N VAL A 434 5.60 -25.49 -25.20
CA VAL A 434 4.41 -25.82 -24.37
C VAL A 434 4.77 -26.68 -23.16
N ASP A 435 5.56 -27.74 -23.33
CA ASP A 435 5.94 -28.62 -22.21
C ASP A 435 6.78 -27.91 -21.14
N GLU A 436 7.67 -27.01 -21.53
CA GLU A 436 8.50 -26.20 -20.62
C GLU A 436 7.63 -25.22 -19.81
N TYR A 437 6.67 -24.56 -20.47
CA TYR A 437 5.72 -23.66 -19.79
C TYR A 437 4.71 -24.41 -18.92
N LEU A 438 4.40 -25.67 -19.21
CA LEU A 438 3.55 -26.47 -18.33
C LEU A 438 4.26 -26.82 -17.02
N ASP A 439 5.59 -26.95 -17.03
CA ASP A 439 6.36 -27.20 -15.80
C ASP A 439 6.32 -26.01 -14.83
N VAL A 440 6.04 -24.79 -15.30
CA VAL A 440 5.74 -23.61 -14.46
C VAL A 440 4.58 -23.86 -13.49
N LEU A 441 3.57 -24.61 -13.95
CA LEU A 441 2.38 -24.94 -13.15
C LEU A 441 2.70 -25.92 -12.01
N ASN A 442 3.96 -26.27 -11.82
CA ASN A 442 4.49 -26.96 -10.65
C ASN A 442 4.79 -25.99 -9.50
N GLY A 443 3.77 -25.70 -8.70
CA GLY A 443 3.92 -24.85 -7.52
C GLY A 443 4.81 -25.41 -6.40
N ARG A 444 5.30 -26.65 -6.48
CA ARG A 444 6.25 -27.23 -5.49
C ARG A 444 7.66 -26.67 -5.63
N LEU A 445 8.03 -26.18 -6.80
CA LEU A 445 9.31 -25.54 -7.05
C LEU A 445 9.11 -24.03 -6.83
N GLY A 446 9.14 -23.63 -5.55
CA GLY A 446 9.08 -22.21 -5.15
C GLY A 446 10.46 -21.57 -5.17
N TRP A 447 10.63 -20.56 -4.31
CA TRP A 447 11.92 -19.95 -3.96
C TRP A 447 12.94 -21.03 -3.56
N ASP A 448 14.24 -20.74 -3.68
CA ASP A 448 15.34 -21.70 -3.45
C ASP A 448 15.16 -22.50 -2.14
N GLY A 449 14.65 -23.75 -2.20
CA GLY A 449 14.23 -24.46 -0.98
C GLY A 449 13.97 -25.98 -1.06
N GLU A 450 14.28 -26.66 0.05
CA GLU A 450 14.12 -28.12 0.27
C GLU A 450 12.64 -28.57 0.39
N GLU A 451 12.42 -29.88 0.57
CA GLU A 451 11.11 -30.57 0.43
C GLU A 451 9.95 -30.00 1.28
N ASN A 452 10.24 -29.23 2.33
CA ASN A 452 9.30 -28.72 3.34
C ASN A 452 9.19 -27.18 3.43
N ASP A 453 9.56 -26.47 2.37
CA ASP A 453 9.59 -25.01 2.36
C ASP A 453 8.17 -24.35 2.49
N PRO A 454 7.98 -23.35 3.39
CA PRO A 454 6.76 -22.56 3.52
C PRO A 454 6.30 -21.85 2.23
N PHE A 455 7.12 -21.75 1.19
CA PHE A 455 6.77 -21.19 -0.13
C PHE A 455 6.22 -22.21 -1.14
N ARG A 456 6.12 -23.50 -0.81
CA ARG A 456 5.59 -24.52 -1.73
C ARG A 456 4.07 -24.45 -1.86
N GLY A 457 3.58 -24.34 -3.09
CA GLY A 457 2.18 -24.44 -3.50
C GLY A 457 1.75 -25.88 -3.86
N ARG A 458 0.90 -26.04 -4.89
CA ARG A 458 0.40 -27.35 -5.33
C ARG A 458 1.45 -28.15 -6.13
N ALA A 459 1.28 -29.48 -6.10
CA ALA A 459 2.08 -30.43 -6.86
C ALA A 459 1.98 -30.23 -8.38
N ASP A 460 2.97 -30.79 -9.09
CA ASP A 460 3.18 -30.71 -10.53
C ASP A 460 1.92 -30.53 -11.39
N ARG A 461 1.95 -29.49 -12.22
CA ARG A 461 0.91 -29.04 -13.18
C ARG A 461 -0.49 -28.76 -12.60
N LYS A 462 -0.57 -28.33 -11.34
CA LYS A 462 -1.85 -28.00 -10.67
C LYS A 462 -1.95 -26.58 -10.15
N GLN A 463 -0.85 -25.82 -10.14
CA GLN A 463 -0.84 -24.44 -9.70
C GLN A 463 -1.53 -23.55 -10.75
N HIS A 464 -2.27 -22.53 -10.33
CA HIS A 464 -2.94 -21.56 -11.25
C HIS A 464 -2.37 -20.16 -11.04
N ILE A 465 -1.09 -20.09 -10.68
CA ILE A 465 -0.35 -18.84 -10.56
C ILE A 465 0.60 -18.76 -11.75
N PHE A 466 0.46 -17.70 -12.55
CA PHE A 466 1.18 -17.56 -13.82
C PHE A 466 2.24 -16.46 -13.78
N SER A 467 2.62 -16.04 -12.56
CA SER A 467 3.72 -15.12 -12.31
C SER A 467 5.02 -15.93 -12.16
N THR A 468 5.96 -15.74 -13.09
CA THR A 468 7.18 -16.55 -13.19
C THR A 468 8.46 -15.73 -13.20
N ASP A 469 9.57 -16.32 -12.77
CA ASP A 469 10.89 -15.70 -12.87
C ASP A 469 11.59 -16.08 -14.18
N GLY A 470 12.81 -15.59 -14.38
CA GLY A 470 13.65 -15.94 -15.53
C GLY A 470 14.08 -17.41 -15.57
N GLU A 471 13.81 -18.19 -14.52
CA GLU A 471 14.08 -19.64 -14.44
C GLU A 471 12.81 -20.49 -14.64
N GLY A 472 11.66 -19.85 -14.88
CA GLY A 472 10.37 -20.52 -15.09
C GLY A 472 9.69 -21.01 -13.80
N ARG A 473 10.08 -20.51 -12.63
CA ARG A 473 9.46 -20.89 -11.35
C ARG A 473 8.27 -19.99 -11.03
N SER A 474 7.20 -20.55 -10.47
CA SER A 474 6.00 -19.79 -10.11
C SER A 474 6.04 -19.25 -8.67
N PHE A 475 5.77 -17.95 -8.50
CA PHE A 475 5.78 -17.27 -7.20
C PHE A 475 4.54 -16.38 -7.01
N GLY A 476 4.19 -16.11 -5.75
CA GLY A 476 3.18 -15.12 -5.39
C GLY A 476 3.77 -13.75 -5.01
N LEU A 477 3.36 -13.21 -3.87
CA LEU A 477 3.88 -11.95 -3.35
C LEU A 477 5.32 -12.11 -2.84
N PHE A 478 6.13 -11.10 -3.08
CA PHE A 478 7.42 -10.93 -2.44
C PHE A 478 7.22 -10.42 -1.00
N PRO A 479 8.16 -10.68 -0.06
CA PRO A 479 7.95 -10.35 1.34
C PRO A 479 7.63 -8.87 1.61
N ASP A 480 8.21 -7.98 0.80
CA ASP A 480 8.02 -6.54 0.83
C ASP A 480 6.66 -6.07 0.29
N GLU A 481 5.93 -6.97 -0.38
CA GLU A 481 4.59 -6.74 -0.94
C GLU A 481 3.48 -7.38 -0.09
N TYR A 482 3.82 -8.09 0.99
CA TYR A 482 2.84 -8.69 1.89
C TYR A 482 1.91 -7.63 2.48
N ILE A 483 0.61 -7.89 2.45
CA ILE A 483 -0.42 -6.89 2.76
C ILE A 483 -1.08 -7.18 4.11
N TRP A 484 -1.14 -6.16 4.95
CA TRP A 484 -1.68 -6.21 6.30
C TRP A 484 -2.71 -5.10 6.52
N ALA A 485 -3.81 -5.43 7.20
CA ALA A 485 -4.75 -4.46 7.74
C ALA A 485 -4.48 -4.26 9.23
N TYR A 486 -4.10 -3.05 9.61
CA TYR A 486 -3.81 -2.63 10.97
C TYR A 486 -5.01 -1.96 11.62
N LYS A 487 -5.37 -2.40 12.82
CA LYS A 487 -6.34 -1.72 13.70
C LYS A 487 -5.97 -1.93 15.15
N GLY A 488 -5.40 -0.90 15.75
CA GLY A 488 -4.92 -0.92 17.13
C GLY A 488 -4.36 0.43 17.54
N THR A 489 -3.83 0.50 18.75
CA THR A 489 -3.17 1.69 19.31
C THR A 489 -1.65 1.56 19.37
N ASP A 490 -1.10 0.39 19.01
CA ASP A 490 0.32 0.07 19.10
C ASP A 490 0.77 -0.70 17.85
N THR A 491 1.60 -0.06 17.04
CA THR A 491 2.12 -0.62 15.78
C THR A 491 3.17 -1.71 16.00
N ALA A 492 3.75 -1.84 17.19
CA ALA A 492 4.73 -2.89 17.49
C ALA A 492 4.09 -4.26 17.81
N VAL A 493 2.76 -4.34 17.88
CA VAL A 493 2.04 -5.55 18.28
C VAL A 493 1.47 -6.28 17.06
N LYS A 494 2.09 -7.40 16.66
CA LYS A 494 1.62 -8.27 15.55
C LYS A 494 0.12 -8.59 15.62
N ALA A 495 -0.45 -8.77 16.82
CA ALA A 495 -1.86 -9.08 17.00
C ALA A 495 -2.83 -7.97 16.52
N ASN A 496 -2.34 -6.74 16.34
CA ASN A 496 -3.11 -5.62 15.79
C ASN A 496 -3.17 -5.64 14.25
N TYR A 497 -2.46 -6.58 13.61
CA TYR A 497 -2.38 -6.73 12.16
C TYR A 497 -3.12 -7.99 11.72
N SER A 498 -3.94 -7.85 10.68
CA SER A 498 -4.60 -8.95 9.98
C SER A 498 -3.98 -9.10 8.59
N ALA A 499 -3.49 -10.29 8.26
CA ALA A 499 -3.07 -10.58 6.89
C ALA A 499 -4.31 -10.60 5.98
N ILE A 500 -4.30 -9.82 4.90
CA ILE A 500 -5.43 -9.68 3.98
C ILE A 500 -4.98 -9.95 2.53
N TRP A 501 -5.94 -10.33 1.68
CA TRP A 501 -5.69 -10.39 0.24
C TRP A 501 -5.75 -9.00 -0.40
N PRO A 502 -5.09 -8.78 -1.55
CA PRO A 502 -5.10 -7.49 -2.23
C PRO A 502 -6.50 -6.94 -2.56
N TRP A 503 -7.42 -7.81 -2.98
CA TRP A 503 -8.79 -7.46 -3.34
C TRP A 503 -9.71 -7.18 -2.12
N GLU A 504 -9.24 -7.41 -0.89
CA GLU A 504 -9.99 -7.08 0.32
C GLU A 504 -9.63 -5.69 0.88
N LYS A 505 -8.62 -5.03 0.32
CA LYS A 505 -8.06 -3.76 0.81
C LYS A 505 -9.12 -2.71 1.12
N SER A 506 -9.94 -2.37 0.12
CA SER A 506 -10.95 -1.31 0.24
C SER A 506 -11.98 -1.60 1.32
N ARG A 507 -12.32 -2.87 1.56
CA ARG A 507 -13.26 -3.25 2.62
C ARG A 507 -12.67 -2.98 4.01
N PHE A 508 -11.41 -3.35 4.22
CA PHE A 508 -10.74 -3.12 5.50
C PHE A 508 -10.50 -1.64 5.78
N GLU A 509 -10.19 -0.84 4.76
CA GLU A 509 -10.08 0.63 4.85
C GLU A 509 -11.42 1.25 5.28
N GLN A 510 -12.53 0.83 4.67
CA GLN A 510 -13.88 1.26 5.07
C GLN A 510 -14.22 0.88 6.52
N ASP A 511 -13.72 -0.26 6.99
CA ASP A 511 -13.84 -0.70 8.39
C ASP A 511 -12.88 0.04 9.36
N GLY A 512 -12.17 1.06 8.87
CA GLY A 512 -11.26 1.91 9.64
C GLY A 512 -9.91 1.27 9.95
N HIS A 513 -9.45 0.31 9.13
CA HIS A 513 -8.09 -0.21 9.21
C HIS A 513 -7.14 0.63 8.36
N VAL A 514 -5.88 0.70 8.76
CA VAL A 514 -4.80 1.23 7.94
C VAL A 514 -4.14 0.07 7.20
N ILE A 515 -3.88 0.22 5.91
CA ILE A 515 -3.25 -0.83 5.10
C ILE A 515 -1.74 -0.62 5.08
N VAL A 516 -1.01 -1.67 5.46
CA VAL A 516 0.44 -1.65 5.60
C VAL A 516 1.04 -2.79 4.78
N TYR A 517 2.20 -2.54 4.18
CA TYR A 517 2.93 -3.50 3.37
C TYR A 517 4.26 -3.89 4.05
N GLY A 518 4.72 -5.11 3.83
CA GLY A 518 6.05 -5.57 4.25
C GLY A 518 6.06 -6.90 5.00
N PRO A 519 7.24 -7.48 5.23
CA PRO A 519 7.38 -8.84 5.75
C PRO A 519 6.90 -8.98 7.20
N ALA A 520 7.11 -7.93 7.99
CA ALA A 520 6.74 -7.84 9.39
C ALA A 520 6.57 -6.36 9.77
N PRO A 521 5.44 -5.73 9.41
CA PRO A 521 5.23 -4.29 9.65
C PRO A 521 5.27 -3.91 11.14
N TRP A 522 5.03 -4.87 12.03
CA TRP A 522 5.18 -4.69 13.48
C TRP A 522 6.64 -4.67 13.96
N ASP A 523 7.60 -4.99 13.09
CA ASP A 523 9.03 -4.90 13.37
C ASP A 523 9.65 -3.57 12.88
N GLY A 524 8.84 -2.66 12.30
CA GLY A 524 9.29 -1.33 11.83
C GLY A 524 9.93 -1.29 10.44
N GLU A 525 9.92 -2.39 9.67
CA GLU A 525 10.53 -2.46 8.33
C GLU A 525 9.46 -2.36 7.21
N THR A 526 9.53 -1.32 6.36
CA THR A 526 8.83 -1.25 5.06
C THR A 526 9.78 -1.40 3.86
N THR A 527 9.22 -1.56 2.66
CA THR A 527 9.79 -1.91 1.34
C THR A 527 11.02 -1.11 0.89
N ASP A 528 11.29 0.05 1.50
CA ASP A 528 12.46 0.91 1.24
C ASP A 528 13.49 0.93 2.40
N GLY A 529 13.36 0.03 3.38
CA GLY A 529 14.19 0.04 4.60
C GLY A 529 13.89 1.23 5.52
N GLN A 530 12.68 1.78 5.45
CA GLN A 530 12.29 2.98 6.19
C GLN A 530 11.18 2.73 7.21
N VAL A 531 11.27 3.51 8.27
CA VAL A 531 10.30 3.66 9.35
C VAL A 531 9.06 4.38 8.83
N ILE A 532 7.87 3.83 9.09
CA ILE A 532 6.61 4.53 8.88
C ILE A 532 6.58 5.71 9.87
N PRO A 533 6.45 6.96 9.41
CA PRO A 533 6.23 8.07 10.34
C PRO A 533 5.01 7.76 11.22
N SER A 534 5.12 7.95 12.53
CA SER A 534 4.02 7.85 13.51
C SER A 534 2.80 8.73 13.17
N PHE A 535 2.97 9.65 12.21
CA PHE A 535 2.02 10.63 11.75
C PHE A 535 2.06 10.72 10.21
N MET A 536 0.92 10.51 9.55
CA MET A 536 0.75 10.83 8.12
C MET A 536 -0.13 12.07 7.99
N PRO A 537 0.38 13.17 7.40
CA PRO A 537 -0.42 14.36 7.15
C PRO A 537 -1.60 14.06 6.23
N THR A 538 -2.72 14.75 6.46
CA THR A 538 -3.96 14.52 5.70
C THR A 538 -3.73 14.84 4.21
N GLY A 539 -4.16 13.94 3.33
CA GLY A 539 -4.11 14.13 1.88
C GLY A 539 -2.83 13.61 1.20
N PHE A 540 -1.85 13.13 1.96
CA PHE A 540 -0.64 12.50 1.42
C PHE A 540 -0.75 10.98 1.42
N THR A 541 -0.13 10.33 0.44
CA THR A 541 -0.06 8.86 0.35
C THR A 541 1.37 8.31 0.49
N GLY A 542 2.39 9.17 0.45
CA GLY A 542 3.80 8.80 0.45
C GLY A 542 4.26 8.20 -0.89
N PRO A 543 5.58 8.03 -1.09
CA PRO A 543 6.12 7.46 -2.33
C PRO A 543 5.65 6.02 -2.58
N GLY A 544 5.32 5.27 -1.52
CA GLY A 544 4.76 3.93 -1.61
C GLY A 544 3.38 3.90 -2.31
N GLY A 545 2.56 4.95 -2.13
CA GLY A 545 1.31 5.08 -2.89
C GLY A 545 1.54 5.39 -4.36
N CYS A 546 2.56 6.20 -4.66
CA CYS A 546 2.90 6.62 -6.01
C CYS A 546 3.53 5.50 -6.86
N VAL A 547 4.44 4.70 -6.29
CA VAL A 547 5.18 3.65 -7.01
C VAL A 547 4.29 2.54 -7.55
N ALA A 548 3.12 2.32 -6.95
CA ALA A 548 2.14 1.35 -7.45
C ALA A 548 1.82 1.57 -8.94
N CYS A 549 1.69 2.83 -9.36
CA CYS A 549 1.38 3.21 -10.73
C CYS A 549 2.57 3.85 -11.48
N HIS A 550 3.46 4.60 -10.80
CA HIS A 550 4.51 5.43 -11.43
C HIS A 550 5.92 4.83 -11.31
N LYS A 551 6.08 3.55 -11.64
CA LYS A 551 7.34 2.80 -11.46
C LYS A 551 8.56 3.38 -12.15
N SER A 552 8.39 3.91 -13.37
CA SER A 552 9.51 4.54 -14.11
C SER A 552 10.02 5.79 -13.40
N ALA A 553 9.10 6.69 -13.02
CA ALA A 553 9.46 7.93 -12.32
C ALA A 553 10.05 7.62 -10.94
N HIS A 554 9.45 6.68 -10.21
CA HIS A 554 9.98 6.22 -8.92
C HIS A 554 11.36 5.59 -9.04
N GLY A 555 11.59 4.79 -10.09
CA GLY A 555 12.88 4.14 -10.36
C GLY A 555 14.02 5.14 -10.58
N GLU A 556 13.75 6.26 -11.25
CA GLU A 556 14.72 7.36 -11.38
C GLU A 556 14.87 8.15 -10.08
N TRP A 557 13.76 8.42 -9.39
CA TRP A 557 13.73 9.22 -8.17
C TRP A 557 14.43 8.55 -6.99
N LYS A 558 14.23 7.26 -6.77
CA LYS A 558 14.72 6.55 -5.57
C LYS A 558 16.25 6.67 -5.38
N ASP A 559 16.98 6.72 -6.50
CA ASP A 559 18.45 6.82 -6.52
C ASP A 559 18.94 8.27 -6.72
N SER A 560 18.03 9.24 -6.75
CA SER A 560 18.33 10.64 -6.95
C SER A 560 18.84 11.32 -5.68
N TRP A 561 19.43 12.51 -5.82
CA TRP A 561 19.89 13.29 -4.67
C TRP A 561 18.75 13.89 -3.84
N HIS A 562 17.51 13.84 -4.32
CA HIS A 562 16.34 14.27 -3.55
C HIS A 562 16.04 13.31 -2.39
N THR A 563 16.41 12.02 -2.52
CA THR A 563 16.26 11.03 -1.44
C THR A 563 17.37 11.10 -0.39
N LEU A 564 18.45 11.85 -0.68
CA LEU A 564 19.64 11.95 0.16
C LEU A 564 19.72 13.28 0.95
N LYS A 565 18.64 14.07 0.97
CA LYS A 565 18.60 15.38 1.64
C LYS A 565 18.47 15.25 3.15
N ALA A 566 17.69 14.30 3.63
CA ALA A 566 17.63 13.87 5.00
C ALA A 566 17.31 12.38 5.05
N THR A 567 17.91 11.68 6.02
CA THR A 567 17.70 10.26 6.27
C THR A 567 17.65 10.00 7.77
N TYR A 568 17.07 8.87 8.14
CA TYR A 568 16.99 8.46 9.54
C TYR A 568 18.35 7.97 10.05
N GLY A 569 18.69 8.42 11.24
CA GLY A 569 19.78 7.89 12.04
C GLY A 569 19.30 6.78 13.00
N PRO A 570 20.24 6.08 13.67
CA PRO A 570 19.95 4.93 14.51
C PRO A 570 19.00 5.19 15.68
N ALA A 571 18.94 6.42 16.18
CA ALA A 571 18.13 6.79 17.35
C ALA A 571 16.65 7.08 17.03
N PHE A 572 16.29 7.16 15.75
CA PHE A 572 14.91 7.48 15.36
C PHE A 572 13.95 6.30 15.63
N GLU A 573 14.46 5.05 15.69
CA GLU A 573 13.73 3.91 16.28
C GLU A 573 14.68 2.92 17.01
N PRO A 574 14.62 2.82 18.35
CA PRO A 574 15.45 1.89 19.10
C PRO A 574 14.87 0.46 19.09
N GLY A 575 15.49 -0.46 18.35
CA GLY A 575 15.01 -1.86 18.26
C GLY A 575 15.88 -2.90 17.54
N GLY A 576 17.11 -2.58 17.13
CA GLY A 576 18.10 -3.57 16.68
C GLY A 576 18.26 -3.77 15.16
N LYS A 577 17.21 -3.61 14.34
CA LYS A 577 17.34 -3.59 12.85
C LYS A 577 17.31 -2.17 12.25
N GLY A 578 16.38 -1.31 12.70
CA GLY A 578 16.35 0.11 12.33
C GLY A 578 17.62 0.88 12.74
N ALA A 579 18.24 0.49 13.86
CA ALA A 579 19.55 1.01 14.27
C ALA A 579 20.67 0.69 13.26
N GLN A 580 20.67 -0.52 12.68
CA GLN A 580 21.68 -0.94 11.71
C GLN A 580 21.46 -0.30 10.33
N ALA A 581 20.20 -0.14 9.91
CA ALA A 581 19.84 0.62 8.71
C ALA A 581 20.23 2.10 8.86
N GLY A 582 19.98 2.72 10.02
CA GLY A 582 20.39 4.09 10.32
C GLY A 582 21.91 4.27 10.30
N LEU A 583 22.69 3.27 10.77
CA LEU A 583 24.15 3.31 10.70
C LEU A 583 24.67 3.28 9.25
N SER A 584 23.95 2.65 8.33
CA SER A 584 24.33 2.59 6.91
C SER A 584 24.20 3.93 6.18
N ASN A 585 23.46 4.89 6.74
CA ASN A 585 23.30 6.24 6.20
C ASN A 585 24.48 7.18 6.54
N PHE A 586 25.37 6.76 7.44
CA PHE A 586 26.61 7.47 7.67
C PHE A 586 27.57 7.22 6.52
N ASN A 587 28.38 8.23 6.20
CA ASN A 587 29.58 7.99 5.44
C ASN A 587 30.48 7.00 6.23
N PRO A 588 30.97 5.91 5.62
CA PRO A 588 31.74 4.89 6.32
C PRO A 588 32.95 5.44 7.09
N TRP A 589 33.68 6.39 6.49
CA TRP A 589 34.83 7.01 7.16
C TRP A 589 34.40 7.76 8.41
N VAL A 590 33.26 8.45 8.38
CA VAL A 590 32.75 9.20 9.54
C VAL A 590 32.42 8.24 10.68
N LEU A 591 31.80 7.11 10.36
CA LEU A 591 31.47 6.10 11.37
C LEU A 591 32.74 5.50 11.98
N ASP A 592 33.74 5.17 11.16
CA ASP A 592 35.02 4.60 11.60
C ASP A 592 35.85 5.58 12.45
N ASN A 593 35.67 6.89 12.24
CA ASN A 593 36.46 7.94 12.90
C ASN A 593 35.64 8.75 13.92
N TRP A 594 34.43 8.29 14.26
CA TRP A 594 33.49 9.07 15.09
C TRP A 594 34.09 9.52 16.43
N ASP A 595 34.86 8.65 17.08
CA ASP A 595 35.49 8.93 18.39
C ASP A 595 36.52 10.06 18.34
N THR A 596 36.97 10.46 17.14
CA THR A 596 37.86 11.61 16.95
C THR A 596 37.11 12.93 16.78
N LEU A 597 35.80 12.87 16.56
CA LEU A 597 34.96 14.02 16.28
C LEU A 597 34.44 14.66 17.56
N LYS A 598 34.33 15.99 17.55
CA LYS A 598 33.79 16.78 18.67
C LYS A 598 32.25 16.80 18.62
N SER A 599 31.61 15.64 18.72
CA SER A 599 30.15 15.41 18.66
C SER A 599 29.34 15.99 19.84
N TYR A 600 29.68 17.20 20.31
CA TYR A 600 28.87 17.94 21.27
C TYR A 600 27.56 18.40 20.62
N MET A 601 26.44 18.40 21.34
CA MET A 601 25.17 18.93 20.83
C MET A 601 25.08 20.43 21.10
N ILE A 602 24.55 21.19 20.13
CA ILE A 602 24.27 22.61 20.28
C ILE A 602 22.94 22.77 21.04
N LEU A 603 22.96 23.52 22.13
CA LEU A 603 21.81 23.65 23.04
C LEU A 603 20.99 24.92 22.78
N ASP A 604 21.64 26.09 22.80
CA ASP A 604 21.03 27.40 22.52
C ASP A 604 22.11 28.46 22.29
N GLN A 605 21.70 29.66 21.89
CA GLN A 605 22.54 30.84 21.90
C GLN A 605 22.68 31.40 23.33
N VAL A 606 23.89 31.81 23.69
CA VAL A 606 24.14 32.49 24.96
C VAL A 606 23.46 33.88 24.92
N PRO A 607 22.56 34.19 25.88
CA PRO A 607 21.92 35.50 25.91
C PRO A 607 22.94 36.63 26.08
N PRO A 608 22.74 37.81 25.45
CA PRO A 608 23.63 38.96 25.63
C PRO A 608 23.84 39.32 27.10
N SER A 609 22.80 39.23 27.92
CA SER A 609 22.87 39.50 29.36
C SER A 609 23.85 38.60 30.12
N VAL A 610 24.08 37.37 29.64
CA VAL A 610 25.05 36.44 30.23
C VAL A 610 26.45 36.77 29.74
N ALA A 611 26.62 36.99 28.43
CA ALA A 611 27.91 37.37 27.84
C ALA A 611 28.44 38.70 28.40
N ASP A 612 27.56 39.67 28.64
CA ASP A 612 27.93 40.98 29.22
C ASP A 612 28.33 40.87 30.71
N ALA A 613 27.84 39.84 31.40
CA ALA A 613 28.11 39.61 32.82
C ALA A 613 29.41 38.83 33.08
N ASP A 614 29.89 38.06 32.09
CA ASP A 614 31.14 37.29 32.16
C ASP A 614 32.07 37.61 30.97
N PRO A 615 33.15 38.37 31.18
CA PRO A 615 34.11 38.72 30.12
C PRO A 615 34.79 37.51 29.45
N ALA A 616 34.73 36.32 30.06
CA ALA A 616 35.23 35.08 29.47
C ALA A 616 34.29 34.49 28.40
N ILE A 617 33.07 35.03 28.27
CA ILE A 617 32.05 34.58 27.33
C ILE A 617 31.82 35.67 26.27
N PRO A 618 32.38 35.52 25.06
CA PRO A 618 32.18 36.49 23.99
C PRO A 618 30.71 36.62 23.57
N SER A 619 30.32 37.82 23.13
CA SER A 619 28.99 38.04 22.58
C SER A 619 28.73 37.17 21.34
N GLY A 620 27.51 36.63 21.23
CA GLY A 620 27.12 35.73 20.16
C GLY A 620 27.57 34.27 20.34
N SER A 621 28.10 33.90 21.51
CA SER A 621 28.49 32.52 21.84
C SER A 621 27.31 31.54 21.90
N LEU A 622 27.61 30.24 21.86
CA LEU A 622 26.65 29.13 21.97
C LEU A 622 26.93 28.27 23.20
N TYR A 623 25.86 27.69 23.76
CA TYR A 623 25.94 26.61 24.74
C TYR A 623 26.03 25.26 24.02
N LEU A 624 26.98 24.42 24.42
CA LEU A 624 27.11 23.03 23.97
C LEU A 624 27.03 22.06 25.15
N THR A 625 26.65 20.80 24.88
CA THR A 625 26.75 19.74 25.89
C THR A 625 28.20 19.57 26.38
N PRO A 626 28.43 19.20 27.65
CA PRO A 626 29.77 18.90 28.16
C PRO A 626 30.21 17.46 27.85
N TYR A 627 29.39 16.70 27.13
CA TYR A 627 29.64 15.32 26.75
C TYR A 627 29.40 15.12 25.25
N LEU A 628 30.09 14.10 24.71
CA LEU A 628 30.02 13.70 23.32
C LEU A 628 28.86 12.71 23.11
N HIS A 629 28.18 12.82 21.97
CA HIS A 629 27.17 11.87 21.53
C HIS A 629 27.81 10.75 20.68
N THR A 630 27.23 9.56 20.77
CA THR A 630 27.59 8.39 19.96
C THR A 630 26.81 8.37 18.64
N PRO A 631 27.23 7.60 17.63
CA PRO A 631 26.44 7.42 16.41
C PRO A 631 25.03 6.89 16.70
N GLN A 632 24.88 6.11 17.78
CA GLN A 632 23.61 5.54 18.19
C GLN A 632 22.62 6.58 18.74
N ASP A 633 23.10 7.76 19.15
CA ASP A 633 22.26 8.87 19.62
C ASP A 633 21.70 9.70 18.46
N VAL A 634 22.25 9.56 17.26
CA VAL A 634 21.85 10.32 16.07
C VAL A 634 20.50 9.85 15.57
N ALA A 635 19.54 10.76 15.53
CA ALA A 635 18.20 10.48 15.01
C ALA A 635 18.04 10.90 13.55
N ILE A 636 18.76 11.94 13.10
CA ILE A 636 18.59 12.50 11.75
C ILE A 636 19.95 12.81 11.16
N ILE A 637 20.15 12.40 9.91
CA ILE A 637 21.33 12.72 9.11
C ILE A 637 20.88 13.64 7.99
N VAL A 638 21.46 14.85 7.93
CA VAL A 638 21.11 15.86 6.94
C VAL A 638 22.24 16.01 5.93
N GLY A 639 21.92 15.69 4.68
CA GLY A 639 22.84 15.69 3.55
C GLY A 639 23.72 14.44 3.47
N ALA A 640 24.04 14.04 2.23
CA ALA A 640 24.97 12.94 1.95
C ALA A 640 25.88 13.16 0.73
N THR A 641 25.71 14.26 -0.02
CA THR A 641 26.41 14.46 -1.31
C THR A 641 27.64 15.34 -1.22
N ARG A 642 27.59 16.40 -0.41
CA ARG A 642 28.73 17.30 -0.18
C ARG A 642 29.13 17.39 1.27
N LYS A 643 28.15 17.25 2.16
CA LYS A 643 28.31 17.40 3.60
C LYS A 643 27.33 16.49 4.32
N GLN A 644 27.71 16.01 5.49
CA GLN A 644 26.79 15.40 6.45
C GLN A 644 26.77 16.22 7.75
N ARG A 645 25.57 16.33 8.31
CA ARG A 645 25.29 16.89 9.63
C ARG A 645 24.38 15.92 10.37
N TYR A 646 24.47 15.93 11.69
CA TYR A 646 23.81 14.94 12.53
C TYR A 646 23.01 15.64 13.60
N ALA A 647 21.77 15.19 13.84
CA ALA A 647 20.92 15.75 14.88
C ALA A 647 20.48 14.68 15.90
N VAL A 648 20.40 15.12 17.15
CA VAL A 648 20.06 14.32 18.33
C VAL A 648 18.88 14.99 19.04
N TYR A 649 18.01 14.20 19.67
CA TYR A 649 16.85 14.74 20.38
C TYR A 649 17.27 15.44 21.67
N TYR A 650 16.84 16.69 21.84
CA TYR A 650 16.96 17.49 23.06
C TYR A 650 15.58 17.81 23.61
N ASP A 651 15.37 17.59 24.90
CA ASP A 651 14.09 17.78 25.58
C ASP A 651 13.92 19.18 26.21
N GLY A 652 14.94 20.04 26.15
CA GLY A 652 14.90 21.35 26.82
C GLY A 652 15.39 21.34 28.26
N SER A 653 15.90 20.21 28.77
CA SER A 653 16.37 20.08 30.15
C SER A 653 17.62 20.92 30.45
N PRO A 654 17.84 21.35 31.72
CA PRO A 654 19.05 22.04 32.14
C PRO A 654 20.32 21.20 31.91
N VAL A 655 21.42 21.87 31.58
CA VAL A 655 22.73 21.23 31.35
C VAL A 655 23.80 21.95 32.19
N PRO A 656 24.15 21.42 33.37
CA PRO A 656 25.24 21.96 34.18
C PRO A 656 26.59 21.85 33.46
N GLY A 657 27.45 22.85 33.65
CA GLY A 657 28.80 22.88 33.07
C GLY A 657 28.84 22.89 31.55
N ALA A 658 27.81 23.43 30.88
CA ALA A 658 27.77 23.51 29.42
C ALA A 658 29.00 24.24 28.86
N LEU A 659 29.56 23.75 27.76
CA LEU A 659 30.72 24.36 27.11
C LEU A 659 30.29 25.63 26.38
N ILE A 660 31.21 26.58 26.27
CA ILE A 660 31.02 27.81 25.50
C ILE A 660 31.76 27.72 24.18
N ALA A 661 31.06 27.99 23.08
CA ALA A 661 31.67 28.17 21.77
C ALA A 661 31.49 29.60 21.26
N GLN A 662 32.59 30.25 20.89
CA GLN A 662 32.63 31.63 20.40
C GLN A 662 32.64 31.69 18.87
N PRO A 663 32.10 32.76 18.26
CA PRO A 663 32.20 32.97 16.82
C PRO A 663 33.65 33.27 16.39
N VAL A 664 34.13 32.61 15.33
CA VAL A 664 35.43 32.82 14.70
C VAL A 664 35.27 32.79 13.17
N GLY A 665 35.50 33.93 12.52
CA GLY A 665 35.32 34.06 11.07
C GLY A 665 33.87 33.79 10.64
N THR A 666 33.65 32.71 9.89
CA THR A 666 32.30 32.26 9.46
C THR A 666 31.79 31.05 10.26
N GLY A 667 32.50 30.69 11.34
CA GLY A 667 32.27 29.49 12.14
C GLY A 667 32.37 29.74 13.63
N TYR A 668 32.53 28.67 14.39
CA TYR A 668 32.62 28.70 15.85
C TYR A 668 33.73 27.79 16.38
N GLN A 669 34.33 28.18 17.51
CA GLN A 669 35.33 27.40 18.21
C GLN A 669 35.03 27.35 19.71
N ILE A 670 35.29 26.22 20.34
CA ILE A 670 35.14 26.06 21.80
C ILE A 670 36.16 26.96 22.50
N VAL A 671 35.71 27.66 23.54
CA VAL A 671 36.56 28.47 24.40
C VAL A 671 37.17 27.58 25.46
N ASP A 672 38.49 27.38 25.39
CA ASP A 672 39.19 26.46 26.29
C ASP A 672 39.04 26.84 27.76
N GLY A 673 38.57 25.89 28.57
CA GLY A 673 38.43 26.05 30.02
C GLY A 673 37.25 26.91 30.48
N VAL A 674 36.38 27.36 29.58
CA VAL A 674 35.18 28.15 29.92
C VAL A 674 33.93 27.28 29.86
N THR A 675 33.24 27.17 31.00
CA THR A 675 31.97 26.45 31.13
C THR A 675 30.97 27.31 31.89
N HIS A 676 29.70 27.18 31.55
CA HIS A 676 28.62 27.91 32.23
C HIS A 676 27.38 27.02 32.35
N ASP A 677 26.71 27.04 33.50
CA ASP A 677 25.49 26.26 33.70
C ASP A 677 24.37 26.76 32.78
N TYR A 678 23.85 25.87 31.95
CA TYR A 678 22.71 26.19 31.10
C TYR A 678 21.41 25.78 31.81
N ALA A 679 20.54 26.75 32.06
CA ALA A 679 19.31 26.54 32.82
C ALA A 679 18.26 25.67 32.09
N GLY A 680 18.48 25.37 30.81
CA GLY A 680 17.53 24.67 29.96
C GLY A 680 16.55 25.63 29.28
N ASN A 681 16.01 25.21 28.14
CA ASN A 681 15.02 25.97 27.38
C ASN A 681 14.12 25.01 26.58
N ARG A 682 12.90 24.76 27.05
CA ARG A 682 11.91 23.95 26.32
C ARG A 682 11.56 24.53 24.95
N ALA A 683 11.71 25.84 24.76
CA ALA A 683 11.54 26.44 23.43
C ALA A 683 12.59 25.95 22.42
N ARG A 684 13.72 25.39 22.88
CA ARG A 684 14.76 24.77 22.03
C ARG A 684 14.68 23.25 21.95
N ALA A 685 13.68 22.63 22.57
CA ALA A 685 13.48 21.19 22.46
C ALA A 685 13.14 20.76 21.02
N GLY A 686 13.64 19.60 20.60
CA GLY A 686 13.54 19.09 19.24
C GLY A 686 14.81 18.36 18.83
N TYR A 687 14.98 18.11 17.53
CA TYR A 687 16.22 17.50 17.01
C TYR A 687 17.28 18.57 16.79
N ASN A 688 18.23 18.65 17.72
CA ASN A 688 19.30 19.65 17.70
C ASN A 688 20.56 19.09 17.04
N PHE A 689 21.27 19.93 16.32
CA PHE A 689 22.45 19.52 15.60
C PHE A 689 23.67 19.33 16.51
N LEU A 690 24.49 18.36 16.15
CA LEU A 690 25.83 18.21 16.68
C LEU A 690 26.75 19.30 16.10
N PHE A 691 27.70 19.75 16.90
CA PHE A 691 28.73 20.74 16.60
C PHE A 691 29.84 20.17 15.70
N ILE A 692 29.43 19.44 14.66
CA ILE A 692 30.29 18.82 13.66
C ILE A 692 29.66 19.01 12.27
N GLU A 693 30.51 19.31 11.29
CA GLU A 693 30.15 19.28 9.88
C GLU A 693 31.23 18.50 9.16
N ILE A 694 30.84 17.45 8.44
CA ILE A 694 31.80 16.66 7.66
C ILE A 694 31.69 17.08 6.20
N GLY A 695 32.79 17.53 5.61
CA GLY A 695 32.89 17.75 4.17
C GLY A 695 33.22 16.44 3.45
N LEU A 696 32.55 16.17 2.33
CA LEU A 696 32.69 14.95 1.53
C LEU A 696 33.37 15.20 0.17
N THR A 697 33.98 16.37 -0.03
CA THR A 697 34.44 16.83 -1.35
C THR A 697 35.89 16.46 -1.69
N GLY A 698 36.59 15.70 -0.83
CA GLY A 698 37.96 15.24 -1.02
C GLY A 698 38.08 13.72 -0.86
N GLU A 699 39.24 13.13 -1.19
CA GLU A 699 39.50 11.69 -1.09
C GLU A 699 39.27 11.12 0.32
N ILE A 700 39.48 11.97 1.33
CA ILE A 700 39.19 11.69 2.73
C ILE A 700 38.20 12.75 3.20
N PRO A 701 37.06 12.36 3.82
CA PRO A 701 36.17 13.31 4.46
C PRO A 701 36.89 14.07 5.58
N GLU A 702 36.68 15.38 5.66
CA GLU A 702 37.37 16.24 6.62
C GLU A 702 36.35 17.03 7.46
N PRO A 703 36.53 17.10 8.81
CA PRO A 703 35.76 18.00 9.64
C PRO A 703 35.96 19.45 9.20
N SER A 704 34.88 20.22 9.12
CA SER A 704 34.94 21.64 8.81
C SER A 704 35.76 22.39 9.86
N SER A 705 36.71 23.22 9.41
CA SER A 705 37.50 24.09 10.30
C SER A 705 36.64 25.08 11.11
N ASN A 706 35.40 25.30 10.66
CA ASN A 706 34.49 26.32 11.17
C ASN A 706 33.24 25.73 11.87
N ASN A 707 33.08 24.39 11.91
CA ASN A 707 31.93 23.64 12.46
C ASN A 707 30.52 24.11 12.00
N TYR A 708 29.52 23.23 12.09
CA TYR A 708 28.14 23.63 11.80
C TYR A 708 27.56 24.39 12.99
N VAL A 709 26.73 25.40 12.71
CA VAL A 709 26.05 26.17 13.74
C VAL A 709 24.60 26.44 13.37
N GLU A 710 23.73 25.79 14.13
CA GLU A 710 22.31 26.06 14.17
C GLU A 710 21.84 25.73 15.59
N TRP A 711 21.36 26.72 16.32
CA TRP A 711 20.87 26.53 17.69
C TRP A 711 19.36 26.34 17.75
N ARG A 712 18.66 26.47 16.61
CA ARG A 712 17.27 26.04 16.46
C ARG A 712 17.22 24.56 16.13
N SER A 713 16.13 23.90 16.49
CA SER A 713 15.93 22.51 16.12
C SER A 713 15.79 22.35 14.60
N TRP A 714 16.05 21.16 14.08
CA TRP A 714 15.90 20.84 12.67
C TRP A 714 14.46 21.10 12.17
N GLN A 715 13.46 20.79 12.99
CA GLN A 715 12.05 21.09 12.74
C GLN A 715 11.78 22.60 12.60
N GLU A 716 12.47 23.43 13.37
CA GLU A 716 12.27 24.89 13.36
C GLU A 716 12.91 25.60 12.17
N ARG A 717 13.83 24.96 11.44
CA ARG A 717 14.67 25.70 10.48
C ARG A 717 14.93 25.02 9.14
N CYS A 718 14.85 23.70 9.07
CA CYS A 718 15.37 22.96 7.92
C CYS A 718 14.36 21.97 7.34
N ILE A 719 13.45 21.44 8.17
CA ILE A 719 12.60 20.31 7.81
C ILE A 719 11.79 20.55 6.53
N ASN A 720 11.26 21.76 6.31
CA ASN A 720 10.35 22.04 5.20
C ASN A 720 11.00 21.90 3.81
N CYS A 721 12.29 22.22 3.66
CA CYS A 721 13.01 22.00 2.39
C CYS A 721 13.58 20.59 2.24
N HIS A 722 13.70 19.87 3.36
CA HIS A 722 14.46 18.62 3.45
C HIS A 722 13.55 17.39 3.55
N THR A 723 12.23 17.57 3.58
CA THR A 723 11.22 16.52 3.75
C THR A 723 10.03 16.78 2.82
N THR A 724 9.02 15.90 2.87
CA THR A 724 7.76 16.05 2.16
C THR A 724 6.59 16.14 3.14
N GLY A 725 5.70 17.10 2.91
CA GLY A 725 4.43 17.21 3.63
C GLY A 725 4.58 17.59 5.11
N PHE A 726 5.47 18.51 5.46
CA PHE A 726 5.59 18.97 6.85
C PHE A 726 4.33 19.73 7.30
N ASP A 727 3.60 19.18 8.27
CA ASP A 727 2.42 19.80 8.88
C ASP A 727 2.84 20.80 9.96
N VAL A 728 3.02 22.04 9.54
CA VAL A 728 3.45 23.16 10.39
C VAL A 728 2.47 23.41 11.53
N ALA A 729 1.17 23.28 11.27
CA ALA A 729 0.14 23.56 12.27
C ALA A 729 0.16 22.51 13.39
N ALA A 730 0.26 21.23 13.03
CA ALA A 730 0.39 20.15 14.00
C ALA A 730 1.69 20.28 14.83
N TRP A 731 2.80 20.62 14.18
CA TRP A 731 4.06 20.89 14.87
C TRP A 731 3.94 22.06 15.86
N ASP A 732 3.39 23.19 15.43
CA ASP A 732 3.27 24.39 16.28
C ASP A 732 2.33 24.14 17.47
N GLU A 733 1.25 23.37 17.28
CA GLU A 733 0.36 22.94 18.36
C GLU A 733 1.11 22.05 19.37
N ALA A 734 1.81 21.01 18.90
CA ALA A 734 2.60 20.12 19.74
C ALA A 734 3.69 20.89 20.50
N LYS A 735 4.42 21.76 19.81
CA LYS A 735 5.45 22.62 20.41
C LYS A 735 4.89 23.53 21.49
N THR A 736 3.73 24.15 21.24
CA THR A 736 3.05 25.01 22.22
C THR A 736 2.67 24.24 23.48
N LYS A 737 2.07 23.05 23.33
CA LYS A 737 1.72 22.16 24.45
C LYS A 737 2.95 21.72 25.23
N TYR A 738 4.01 21.32 24.55
CA TYR A 738 5.25 20.87 25.17
C TYR A 738 5.94 21.97 25.99
N VAL A 739 6.01 23.19 25.45
CA VAL A 739 6.57 24.35 26.16
C VAL A 739 5.71 24.75 27.36
N ALA A 740 4.38 24.58 27.25
CA ALA A 740 3.44 24.82 28.34
C ALA A 740 3.39 23.68 29.39
N GLU A 741 4.20 22.63 29.23
CA GLU A 741 4.23 21.44 30.09
C GLU A 741 2.87 20.72 30.17
N ASP A 742 2.13 20.71 29.07
CA ASP A 742 0.86 19.98 28.98
C ASP A 742 1.11 18.47 29.10
N PRO A 743 0.43 17.75 30.02
CA PRO A 743 0.62 16.32 30.20
C PRO A 743 0.26 15.48 28.96
N THR A 744 -0.48 16.02 27.99
CA THR A 744 -0.80 15.30 26.74
C THR A 744 0.35 15.31 25.73
N GLN A 745 1.40 16.11 25.95
CA GLN A 745 2.57 16.19 25.06
C GLN A 745 3.86 15.94 25.86
N SER A 746 4.30 14.68 25.92
CA SER A 746 5.46 14.27 26.72
C SER A 746 6.81 14.53 26.06
N ASP A 747 6.87 14.62 24.73
CA ASP A 747 8.09 14.87 23.94
C ASP A 747 7.74 15.51 22.58
N LEU A 748 8.75 15.74 21.73
CA LEU A 748 8.64 16.32 20.39
C LEU A 748 9.39 15.46 19.35
N LYS A 749 9.34 14.13 19.50
CA LYS A 749 10.03 13.20 18.60
C LYS A 749 9.32 12.99 17.27
N ASP A 750 8.01 13.19 17.23
CA ASP A 750 7.26 13.16 15.97
C ASP A 750 7.74 14.27 15.02
N LEU A 751 7.93 13.92 13.75
CA LEU A 751 8.42 14.85 12.72
C LEU A 751 7.31 15.60 11.99
N PHE A 752 6.07 15.13 12.08
CA PHE A 752 4.91 15.72 11.39
C PHE A 752 5.09 15.81 9.86
N ILE A 753 5.66 14.78 9.23
CA ILE A 753 5.96 14.73 7.78
C ILE A 753 5.33 13.50 7.13
N ALA A 754 5.09 13.58 5.82
CA ALA A 754 4.69 12.43 5.01
C ALA A 754 5.89 11.54 4.61
N ASP A 755 7.06 12.14 4.39
CA ASP A 755 8.31 11.44 4.05
C ASP A 755 9.52 12.26 4.49
N ILE A 756 10.55 11.63 5.06
CA ILE A 756 11.82 12.29 5.41
C ILE A 756 12.62 12.75 4.19
N ARG A 757 12.30 12.20 3.01
CA ARG A 757 12.93 12.56 1.74
C ARG A 757 12.17 13.70 1.07
N VAL A 758 12.82 14.34 0.09
CA VAL A 758 12.10 15.17 -0.89
C VAL A 758 11.50 14.20 -1.92
N SER A 759 10.21 13.93 -1.78
CA SER A 759 9.46 12.85 -2.41
C SER A 759 8.49 13.36 -3.46
N CYS A 760 7.74 12.46 -4.11
CA CYS A 760 6.85 12.79 -5.24
C CYS A 760 5.92 13.97 -4.89
N GLU A 761 5.29 13.91 -3.72
CA GLU A 761 4.27 14.85 -3.28
C GLU A 761 4.84 16.22 -2.85
N ALA A 762 6.17 16.37 -2.75
CA ALA A 762 6.81 17.69 -2.56
C ALA A 762 6.74 18.55 -3.83
N CYS A 763 6.69 17.92 -5.00
CA CYS A 763 6.61 18.58 -6.30
C CYS A 763 5.24 18.44 -6.95
N HIS A 764 4.49 17.39 -6.62
CA HIS A 764 3.18 17.07 -7.20
C HIS A 764 2.00 17.42 -6.28
N GLY A 765 2.27 17.94 -5.08
CA GLY A 765 1.27 18.20 -4.06
C GLY A 765 0.72 16.91 -3.43
N PRO A 766 -0.26 17.04 -2.51
CA PRO A 766 -0.87 15.90 -1.82
C PRO A 766 -1.60 14.96 -2.80
N GLY A 767 -1.23 13.67 -2.82
CA GLY A 767 -1.66 12.72 -3.83
C GLY A 767 -2.71 11.70 -3.41
N ALA A 768 -3.21 11.71 -2.17
CA ALA A 768 -4.12 10.66 -1.68
C ALA A 768 -5.42 10.56 -2.49
N GLN A 769 -6.00 11.70 -2.91
CA GLN A 769 -7.22 11.70 -3.74
C GLN A 769 -6.94 11.13 -5.14
N HIS A 770 -5.79 11.48 -5.73
CA HIS A 770 -5.35 10.91 -7.00
C HIS A 770 -5.09 9.40 -6.89
N ALA A 771 -4.39 8.95 -5.85
CA ALA A 771 -4.13 7.54 -5.61
C ALA A 771 -5.42 6.73 -5.44
N ALA A 772 -6.46 7.30 -4.80
CA ALA A 772 -7.74 6.64 -4.61
C ALA A 772 -8.62 6.61 -5.88
N SER A 773 -8.59 7.66 -6.70
CA SER A 773 -9.49 7.82 -7.86
C SER A 773 -8.85 7.51 -9.21
N SER A 774 -7.52 7.48 -9.29
CA SER A 774 -6.72 7.53 -10.52
C SER A 774 -7.02 8.74 -11.42
N ASP A 775 -7.73 9.75 -10.92
CA ASP A 775 -8.09 10.94 -11.69
C ASP A 775 -6.90 11.93 -11.70
N PRO A 776 -6.32 12.27 -12.87
CA PRO A 776 -5.23 13.24 -12.96
C PRO A 776 -5.63 14.64 -12.49
N ALA A 777 -6.92 14.98 -12.38
CA ALA A 777 -7.36 16.26 -11.85
C ALA A 777 -7.09 16.43 -10.33
N HIS A 778 -6.84 15.33 -9.60
CA HIS A 778 -6.58 15.34 -8.16
C HIS A 778 -5.08 15.35 -7.79
N ILE A 779 -4.17 15.56 -8.76
CA ILE A 779 -2.73 15.69 -8.53
C ILE A 779 -2.18 16.82 -9.40
N ILE A 780 -1.15 17.49 -8.93
CA ILE A 780 -0.49 18.52 -9.73
C ILE A 780 0.49 17.85 -10.67
N ASN A 781 0.38 18.18 -11.95
CA ASN A 781 1.41 17.90 -12.92
C ASN A 781 2.16 19.21 -13.23
N PRO A 782 3.42 19.37 -12.79
CA PRO A 782 4.17 20.63 -12.93
C PRO A 782 4.22 21.21 -14.34
N VAL A 783 4.15 20.37 -15.38
CA VAL A 783 4.18 20.84 -16.79
C VAL A 783 2.89 21.57 -17.20
N ASP A 784 1.78 21.33 -16.50
CA ASP A 784 0.47 21.92 -16.76
C ASP A 784 0.28 23.26 -16.02
N LEU A 785 1.20 23.62 -15.12
CA LEU A 785 1.23 24.93 -14.45
C LEU A 785 1.61 26.05 -15.44
N ALA A 786 1.19 27.28 -15.13
CA ALA A 786 1.48 28.47 -15.93
C ALA A 786 2.18 29.56 -15.12
N GLY A 787 2.93 30.42 -15.80
CA GLY A 787 3.58 31.59 -15.16
C GLY A 787 4.55 31.21 -14.05
N THR A 788 4.55 32.01 -12.98
CA THR A 788 5.47 31.90 -11.84
C THR A 788 5.23 30.66 -10.98
N GLU A 789 4.04 30.03 -11.05
CA GLU A 789 3.76 28.77 -10.34
C GLU A 789 4.65 27.62 -10.81
N ARG A 790 4.99 27.56 -12.11
CA ARG A 790 5.93 26.56 -12.63
C ARG A 790 7.31 26.66 -11.97
N GLN A 791 7.76 27.89 -11.74
CA GLN A 791 9.05 28.16 -11.11
C GLN A 791 9.00 27.86 -9.61
N ALA A 792 7.87 28.13 -8.95
CA ALA A 792 7.66 27.89 -7.53
C ALA A 792 7.88 26.42 -7.10
N VAL A 793 7.58 25.45 -7.99
CA VAL A 793 7.83 24.01 -7.75
C VAL A 793 9.26 23.72 -7.31
N CYS A 794 10.23 24.41 -7.92
CA CYS A 794 11.65 24.30 -7.56
C CYS A 794 12.09 25.43 -6.63
N GLY A 795 11.56 26.64 -6.85
CA GLY A 795 11.84 27.85 -6.09
C GLY A 795 11.59 27.70 -4.60
N GLN A 796 10.64 26.86 -4.19
CA GLN A 796 10.40 26.52 -2.78
C GLN A 796 11.67 26.08 -2.05
N CYS A 797 12.57 25.33 -2.69
CA CYS A 797 13.79 24.81 -2.06
C CYS A 797 15.08 25.34 -2.69
N HIS A 798 15.05 25.75 -3.96
CA HIS A 798 16.20 26.22 -4.74
C HIS A 798 16.37 27.74 -4.70
N THR A 799 16.06 28.32 -3.56
CA THR A 799 16.19 29.73 -3.23
C THR A 799 16.88 29.95 -1.88
N ARG A 800 17.12 31.22 -1.52
CA ARG A 800 17.50 31.60 -0.16
C ARG A 800 16.58 32.66 0.39
N THR A 801 16.00 32.35 1.54
CA THR A 801 15.10 33.24 2.25
C THR A 801 15.83 33.94 3.41
N GLN A 802 15.44 35.18 3.68
CA GLN A 802 15.88 35.98 4.82
C GLN A 802 15.06 35.66 6.07
N ARG A 803 13.73 35.57 5.90
CA ARG A 803 12.76 35.23 6.95
C ARG A 803 11.51 34.61 6.35
N ASN A 804 10.79 33.84 7.16
CA ASN A 804 9.44 33.33 6.87
C ASN A 804 8.38 34.21 7.56
N PHE A 805 7.22 34.40 6.93
CA PHE A 805 6.13 35.22 7.48
C PHE A 805 5.24 34.48 8.49
N HIS A 806 5.21 33.14 8.44
CA HIS A 806 4.48 32.30 9.39
C HIS A 806 5.29 31.97 10.64
N SER A 807 6.62 32.13 10.61
CA SER A 807 7.47 31.96 11.79
C SER A 807 8.70 32.87 11.78
N SER A 808 8.84 33.67 12.85
CA SER A 808 10.07 34.41 13.13
C SER A 808 11.28 33.52 13.45
N LEU A 809 11.03 32.22 13.66
CA LEU A 809 12.04 31.21 13.92
C LEU A 809 12.56 30.51 12.65
N ALA A 810 12.03 30.85 11.49
CA ALA A 810 12.37 30.15 10.26
C ALA A 810 12.89 31.06 9.15
N ASN A 811 13.74 30.47 8.32
CA ASN A 811 14.19 31.00 7.04
C ASN A 811 14.08 29.87 5.99
N ASP A 812 12.88 29.28 5.95
CA ASP A 812 12.40 28.32 4.96
C ASP A 812 11.02 28.79 4.46
N GLN A 813 10.36 27.96 3.65
CA GLN A 813 9.04 28.20 3.06
C GLN A 813 7.92 27.43 3.78
N ARG A 814 8.07 27.20 5.10
CA ARG A 814 7.01 26.59 5.90
C ARG A 814 5.68 27.31 5.70
N GLY A 815 4.62 26.51 5.57
CA GLY A 815 3.28 27.00 5.27
C GLY A 815 2.94 27.00 3.79
N PHE A 816 3.93 26.89 2.88
CA PHE A 816 3.67 26.75 1.45
C PHE A 816 3.30 25.30 1.09
N VAL A 817 2.14 25.12 0.46
CA VAL A 817 1.73 23.85 -0.16
C VAL A 817 1.40 24.09 -1.62
N LEU A 818 2.09 23.39 -2.52
CA LEU A 818 1.84 23.56 -3.94
C LEU A 818 0.36 23.26 -4.28
N GLY A 819 -0.30 24.20 -4.96
CA GLY A 819 -1.70 24.10 -5.41
C GLY A 819 -2.76 24.53 -4.39
N ASP A 820 -2.37 25.05 -3.22
CA ASP A 820 -3.31 25.62 -2.24
C ASP A 820 -3.79 27.05 -2.59
N GLY A 821 -3.25 27.63 -3.67
CA GLY A 821 -3.58 28.97 -4.16
C GLY A 821 -2.74 30.09 -3.56
N GLN A 822 -1.76 29.80 -2.69
CA GLN A 822 -0.80 30.79 -2.19
C GLN A 822 0.36 30.98 -3.16
N ALA A 823 0.82 32.23 -3.34
CA ALA A 823 2.05 32.48 -4.06
C ALA A 823 3.24 32.24 -3.13
N LEU A 824 4.37 31.78 -3.70
CA LEU A 824 5.58 31.50 -2.92
C LEU A 824 6.07 32.74 -2.13
N MET A 825 5.86 33.93 -2.68
CA MET A 825 6.21 35.22 -2.07
C MET A 825 5.29 35.67 -0.93
N ASP A 826 4.15 35.00 -0.73
CA ASP A 826 3.27 35.26 0.40
C ASP A 826 3.79 34.60 1.70
N VAL A 827 4.79 33.72 1.58
CA VAL A 827 5.25 32.84 2.66
C VAL A 827 6.62 33.26 3.21
N PHE A 828 7.49 33.84 2.38
CA PHE A 828 8.82 34.26 2.81
C PHE A 828 9.34 35.53 2.10
N GLU A 829 10.40 36.10 2.67
CA GLU A 829 11.18 37.18 2.08
C GLU A 829 12.51 36.65 1.54
N TYR A 830 12.88 36.96 0.29
CA TYR A 830 14.19 36.58 -0.26
C TYR A 830 15.34 37.21 0.55
N THR A 831 16.51 36.57 0.51
CA THR A 831 17.75 37.20 1.01
C THR A 831 17.94 38.55 0.31
N ARG A 832 18.14 39.61 1.09
CA ARG A 832 18.26 40.96 0.54
C ARG A 832 19.60 41.16 -0.19
N PRO A 833 19.60 41.83 -1.35
CA PRO A 833 20.83 42.23 -2.01
C PRO A 833 21.51 43.35 -1.18
N ALA A 834 22.83 43.47 -1.32
CA ALA A 834 23.54 44.69 -0.95
C ALA A 834 24.16 45.22 -2.23
N TRP A 835 23.45 46.11 -2.90
CA TRP A 835 23.87 46.61 -4.20
C TRP A 835 25.24 47.31 -4.10
N GLY A 836 26.12 47.08 -5.08
CA GLY A 836 27.49 47.65 -5.08
C GLY A 836 28.50 46.93 -4.16
N GLU A 837 28.08 46.40 -3.02
CA GLU A 837 28.98 45.74 -2.05
C GLU A 837 28.93 44.20 -2.13
N GLY A 838 27.73 43.66 -2.32
CA GLY A 838 27.43 42.23 -2.24
C GLY A 838 27.39 41.69 -0.80
N VAL A 839 26.79 40.52 -0.65
CA VAL A 839 26.77 39.76 0.61
C VAL A 839 27.26 38.34 0.37
N ARG A 840 27.39 37.54 1.44
CA ARG A 840 27.85 36.14 1.37
C ARG A 840 27.06 35.29 0.35
N ALA A 841 25.79 35.61 0.15
CA ALA A 841 24.85 34.87 -0.68
C ALA A 841 24.60 35.51 -2.05
N VAL A 842 24.77 36.82 -2.22
CA VAL A 842 24.37 37.56 -3.42
C VAL A 842 25.49 38.52 -3.81
N SER A 843 25.88 38.60 -5.09
CA SER A 843 26.90 39.53 -5.56
C SER A 843 26.40 40.97 -5.57
N ALA A 844 27.32 41.91 -5.74
CA ALA A 844 27.02 43.34 -5.81
C ALA A 844 26.01 43.71 -6.90
N ASP A 845 25.93 42.92 -7.98
CA ASP A 845 24.97 43.04 -9.07
C ASP A 845 23.77 42.09 -8.97
N GLY A 846 23.59 41.34 -7.87
CA GLY A 846 22.39 40.54 -7.62
C GLY A 846 22.47 39.06 -8.02
N LYS A 847 23.60 38.59 -8.57
CA LYS A 847 23.79 37.18 -8.92
C LYS A 847 23.96 36.32 -7.66
N GLY A 848 23.37 35.13 -7.63
CA GLY A 848 23.61 34.19 -6.54
C GLY A 848 25.08 33.76 -6.44
N ARG A 849 25.61 33.64 -5.22
CA ARG A 849 27.02 33.26 -4.93
C ARG A 849 27.17 31.86 -4.32
N ARG A 850 26.07 31.19 -4.00
CA ARG A 850 26.00 29.92 -3.26
C ARG A 850 25.06 28.94 -3.94
N ASP A 851 25.20 27.65 -3.62
CA ASP A 851 24.26 26.62 -4.09
C ASP A 851 22.83 26.91 -3.62
N HIS A 852 21.86 26.38 -4.38
CA HIS A 852 20.40 26.51 -4.16
C HIS A 852 19.92 27.97 -4.23
N GLN A 853 20.27 28.67 -5.30
CA GLN A 853 19.90 30.07 -5.56
C GLN A 853 19.49 30.29 -7.03
N GLN A 854 19.14 29.21 -7.73
CA GLN A 854 18.81 29.24 -9.15
C GLN A 854 17.54 30.05 -9.43
N ASP A 855 16.60 30.04 -8.49
CA ASP A 855 15.33 30.78 -8.58
C ASP A 855 15.57 32.29 -8.76
N MET A 856 16.31 32.91 -7.84
CA MET A 856 16.63 34.35 -7.89
C MET A 856 17.36 34.76 -9.18
N ASP A 857 18.22 33.88 -9.70
CA ASP A 857 18.98 34.16 -10.92
C ASP A 857 18.09 34.14 -12.19
N ILE A 858 17.10 33.25 -12.23
CA ILE A 858 16.10 33.19 -13.31
C ILE A 858 15.17 34.39 -13.25
N MET A 859 14.69 34.75 -12.06
CA MET A 859 13.84 35.94 -11.86
C MET A 859 14.57 37.22 -12.25
N LEU A 860 15.86 37.34 -11.90
CA LEU A 860 16.68 38.49 -12.30
C LEU A 860 16.92 38.52 -13.82
N THR A 861 17.10 37.36 -14.46
CA THR A 861 17.22 37.26 -15.92
C THR A 861 15.95 37.75 -16.64
N ASP A 862 14.78 37.40 -16.11
CA ASP A 862 13.49 37.82 -16.68
C ASP A 862 13.33 39.35 -16.61
N TYR A 863 13.67 39.93 -15.47
CA TYR A 863 13.64 41.38 -15.27
C TYR A 863 14.57 42.13 -16.24
N ILE A 864 15.86 41.76 -16.30
CA ILE A 864 16.87 42.45 -17.14
C ILE A 864 16.50 42.43 -18.62
N ARG A 865 15.88 41.34 -19.09
CA ARG A 865 15.54 41.16 -20.51
C ARG A 865 14.11 41.62 -20.86
N GLY A 866 13.33 42.10 -19.88
CA GLY A 866 12.07 42.80 -20.09
C GLY A 866 10.84 41.91 -20.24
N GLY A 867 10.69 40.81 -19.49
CA GLY A 867 9.49 39.96 -19.46
C GLY A 867 9.21 39.14 -20.75
N ASP A 868 9.83 39.49 -21.87
CA ASP A 868 9.86 38.71 -23.12
C ASP A 868 11.09 37.77 -23.19
N SER A 869 11.77 37.57 -22.05
CA SER A 869 12.93 36.70 -21.97
C SER A 869 12.53 35.25 -22.16
N PHE A 870 12.92 34.63 -23.27
CA PHE A 870 12.67 33.20 -23.48
C PHE A 870 13.21 32.37 -22.30
N HIS A 871 14.44 32.62 -21.84
CA HIS A 871 15.02 31.91 -20.69
C HIS A 871 14.35 32.27 -19.35
N GLY A 872 13.89 33.51 -19.18
CA GLY A 872 13.15 33.94 -17.98
C GLY A 872 11.76 33.28 -17.86
N SER A 873 11.17 32.90 -19.00
CA SER A 873 9.87 32.21 -19.05
C SER A 873 9.94 30.68 -18.84
N LEU A 874 11.14 30.08 -18.89
CA LEU A 874 11.31 28.64 -18.69
C LEU A 874 11.25 28.28 -17.21
N ALA A 875 10.76 27.07 -16.93
CA ALA A 875 10.87 26.42 -15.64
C ALA A 875 12.12 25.54 -15.58
N CYS A 876 12.56 25.19 -14.37
CA CYS A 876 13.78 24.40 -14.19
C CYS A 876 13.70 23.03 -14.91
N PHE A 877 12.54 22.39 -14.87
CA PHE A 877 12.32 21.08 -15.50
C PHE A 877 12.22 21.14 -17.03
N ASP A 878 12.15 22.33 -17.65
CA ASP A 878 12.28 22.45 -19.10
C ASP A 878 13.72 22.14 -19.57
N CYS A 879 14.70 22.25 -18.66
CA CYS A 879 16.11 21.93 -18.90
C CYS A 879 16.62 20.71 -18.12
N HIS A 880 16.09 20.45 -16.92
CA HIS A 880 16.60 19.44 -15.99
C HIS A 880 15.67 18.24 -15.84
N ASN A 881 16.22 17.03 -15.71
CA ASN A 881 15.44 15.86 -15.26
C ASN A 881 15.28 15.92 -13.74
N ALA A 882 14.09 16.27 -13.25
CA ALA A 882 13.81 16.38 -11.81
C ALA A 882 13.72 15.04 -11.07
N HIS A 883 13.36 13.95 -11.76
CA HIS A 883 13.29 12.61 -11.16
C HIS A 883 14.69 12.00 -11.03
N GLY A 884 15.50 12.05 -12.09
CA GLY A 884 16.85 11.44 -12.11
C GLY A 884 18.00 12.36 -11.70
N VAL A 885 17.79 13.40 -10.88
CA VAL A 885 18.87 14.33 -10.50
C VAL A 885 19.96 13.58 -9.72
N GLY A 886 21.10 13.32 -10.35
CA GLY A 886 22.26 12.69 -9.69
C GLY A 886 22.12 11.17 -9.46
N SER A 887 21.19 10.51 -10.14
CA SER A 887 21.05 9.04 -10.11
C SER A 887 22.29 8.34 -10.68
N ASN A 888 22.67 7.19 -10.10
CA ASN A 888 23.87 6.36 -10.37
C ASN A 888 25.17 6.72 -9.60
N VAL A 889 25.09 7.30 -8.40
CA VAL A 889 26.27 7.49 -7.53
C VAL A 889 26.09 6.73 -6.23
N ALA A 890 26.90 5.69 -6.01
CA ALA A 890 27.00 5.05 -4.71
C ALA A 890 27.63 6.03 -3.70
N LEU A 891 27.17 6.02 -2.45
CA LEU A 891 27.72 6.82 -1.34
C LEU A 891 29.24 6.60 -1.13
N SER A 892 29.82 5.54 -1.69
CA SER A 892 31.24 5.17 -1.61
C SER A 892 32.17 6.01 -2.49
N ASP A 893 31.64 6.67 -3.53
CA ASP A 893 32.48 7.26 -4.59
C ASP A 893 32.53 8.79 -4.48
N ALA A 894 32.71 9.28 -3.25
CA ALA A 894 32.90 10.69 -2.90
C ALA A 894 34.26 11.21 -3.41
N GLY A 895 34.37 11.34 -4.74
CA GLY A 895 35.48 11.95 -5.45
C GLY A 895 34.95 12.59 -6.72
N GLN A 896 35.27 13.86 -6.95
CA GLN A 896 34.60 14.83 -7.83
C GLN A 896 34.46 14.49 -9.34
N GLU A 897 34.68 13.25 -9.81
CA GLU A 897 34.83 12.95 -11.25
C GLU A 897 33.75 12.10 -11.94
N HIS A 898 32.76 11.53 -11.24
CA HIS A 898 31.90 10.49 -11.85
C HIS A 898 30.46 10.89 -12.25
N LEU A 899 30.10 12.17 -12.32
CA LEU A 899 28.74 12.61 -12.71
C LEU A 899 28.54 12.84 -14.22
N LYS A 900 29.41 12.29 -15.06
CA LYS A 900 29.33 12.45 -16.51
C LYS A 900 28.25 11.52 -17.04
N THR A 901 27.15 12.08 -17.51
CA THR A 901 26.12 11.32 -18.21
C THR A 901 26.30 11.48 -19.71
N ALA A 902 25.67 10.64 -20.53
CA ALA A 902 25.60 10.86 -21.97
C ALA A 902 24.98 12.25 -22.30
N ASN A 903 24.12 12.75 -21.41
CA ASN A 903 23.43 14.04 -21.57
C ASN A 903 24.28 15.24 -21.12
N ASP A 904 25.13 15.04 -20.12
CA ASP A 904 26.04 16.04 -19.55
C ASP A 904 27.44 15.44 -19.32
N PRO A 905 28.32 15.52 -20.34
CA PRO A 905 29.66 14.92 -20.31
C PRO A 905 30.62 15.57 -19.30
N ASP A 906 30.25 16.74 -18.75
CA ASP A 906 31.06 17.48 -17.78
C ASP A 906 30.49 17.33 -16.36
N GLY A 907 29.25 16.83 -16.21
CA GLY A 907 28.57 16.55 -14.94
C GLY A 907 28.19 17.80 -14.12
N LEU A 908 28.23 18.98 -14.75
CA LEU A 908 28.06 20.28 -14.09
C LEU A 908 26.63 20.84 -14.14
N ILE A 909 25.80 20.40 -15.09
CA ILE A 909 24.54 21.04 -15.50
C ILE A 909 23.33 20.11 -15.34
N ARG A 910 23.47 18.79 -15.60
CA ARG A 910 22.42 17.76 -15.35
C ARG A 910 21.16 17.98 -16.19
N LEU A 911 21.33 17.86 -17.50
CA LEU A 911 20.29 18.11 -18.48
C LEU A 911 19.35 16.90 -18.67
N SER A 912 18.08 17.19 -19.01
CA SER A 912 17.06 16.19 -19.34
C SER A 912 17.35 15.44 -20.66
N ALA A 913 18.11 16.04 -21.58
CA ALA A 913 18.57 15.43 -22.82
C ALA A 913 19.99 15.91 -23.19
N PRO A 914 20.65 15.33 -24.21
CA PRO A 914 21.98 15.75 -24.64
C PRO A 914 22.09 17.26 -24.91
N ARG A 915 23.17 17.89 -24.43
CA ARG A 915 23.38 19.34 -24.55
C ARG A 915 23.20 19.90 -25.97
N GLN A 916 23.64 19.16 -27.00
CA GLN A 916 23.44 19.59 -28.40
C GLN A 916 21.98 19.54 -28.82
N GLN A 917 21.21 18.60 -28.30
CA GLN A 917 19.77 18.49 -28.59
C GLN A 917 18.98 19.57 -27.84
N MET A 918 19.29 19.81 -26.56
CA MET A 918 18.61 20.80 -25.73
C MET A 918 18.88 22.23 -26.21
N CYS A 919 20.16 22.61 -26.32
CA CYS A 919 20.54 23.98 -26.62
C CYS A 919 20.65 24.24 -28.14
N GLY A 920 21.03 23.23 -28.92
CA GLY A 920 21.35 23.39 -30.35
C GLY A 920 20.14 23.65 -31.26
N SER A 921 18.93 23.47 -30.74
CA SER A 921 17.68 23.87 -31.40
C SER A 921 17.53 25.40 -31.51
N CYS A 922 18.14 26.16 -30.59
CA CYS A 922 18.06 27.62 -30.53
C CYS A 922 19.43 28.31 -30.65
N HIS A 923 20.51 27.66 -30.20
CA HIS A 923 21.85 28.22 -30.14
C HIS A 923 22.82 27.54 -31.10
N VAL A 924 23.37 28.31 -32.05
CA VAL A 924 24.31 27.81 -33.06
C VAL A 924 25.66 27.39 -32.45
N ASN A 925 26.07 27.99 -31.33
CA ASN A 925 27.29 27.65 -30.60
C ASN A 925 26.98 27.26 -29.15
N VAL A 926 26.68 25.99 -28.94
CA VAL A 926 26.35 25.44 -27.62
C VAL A 926 27.50 25.59 -26.62
N ASP A 927 28.75 25.42 -27.04
CA ASP A 927 29.90 25.55 -26.13
C ASP A 927 30.06 26.98 -25.61
N ARG A 928 29.78 27.99 -26.45
CA ARG A 928 29.76 29.40 -26.02
C ARG A 928 28.63 29.70 -25.02
N VAL A 929 27.47 29.06 -25.17
CA VAL A 929 26.37 29.18 -24.19
C VAL A 929 26.80 28.63 -22.84
N LEU A 930 27.56 27.52 -22.83
CA LEU A 930 28.07 26.93 -21.59
C LEU A 930 29.13 27.79 -20.91
N GLU A 931 29.94 28.54 -21.66
CA GLU A 931 30.87 29.53 -21.09
C GLU A 931 30.14 30.68 -20.38
N VAL A 932 29.00 31.11 -20.91
CA VAL A 932 28.17 32.19 -20.34
C VAL A 932 27.63 31.83 -18.95
N LEU A 933 27.37 30.56 -18.69
CA LEU A 933 26.90 30.09 -17.38
C LEU A 933 27.98 30.18 -16.28
N ASN A 934 29.17 30.65 -16.60
CA ASN A 934 30.20 30.98 -15.61
C ASN A 934 29.99 32.40 -15.05
N GLY A 935 29.40 32.46 -13.86
CA GLY A 935 29.11 33.70 -13.13
C GLY A 935 30.34 34.36 -12.49
N GLN A 936 31.54 33.80 -12.60
CA GLN A 936 32.76 34.49 -12.16
C GLN A 936 33.14 35.68 -13.03
N THR A 937 32.52 35.82 -14.21
CA THR A 937 32.62 37.02 -15.04
C THR A 937 31.54 38.02 -14.62
N GLY A 938 31.88 39.30 -14.62
CA GLY A 938 30.97 40.41 -14.31
C GLY A 938 31.18 41.58 -15.27
N TRP A 939 30.34 42.62 -15.18
CA TRP A 939 30.58 43.86 -15.93
C TRP A 939 31.81 44.62 -15.40
N ASP A 940 32.16 44.41 -14.13
CA ASP A 940 33.43 44.78 -13.52
C ASP A 940 34.19 43.49 -13.08
N ASP A 941 35.53 43.52 -13.15
CA ASP A 941 36.39 42.37 -12.83
C ASP A 941 36.67 42.21 -11.31
N GLU A 942 35.98 43.01 -10.50
CA GLU A 942 36.05 43.06 -9.03
C GLU A 942 35.41 41.82 -8.34
N PRO A 943 35.99 41.31 -7.23
CA PRO A 943 35.47 40.12 -6.53
C PRO A 943 34.03 40.23 -6.01
N ALA A 944 33.54 41.45 -5.77
CA ALA A 944 32.18 41.72 -5.30
C ALA A 944 31.11 41.35 -6.35
N PHE A 945 31.44 41.46 -7.64
CA PHE A 945 30.55 41.20 -8.78
C PHE A 945 30.61 39.75 -9.29
N ARG A 946 31.42 38.89 -8.64
CA ARG A 946 31.54 37.47 -9.02
C ARG A 946 30.42 36.64 -8.39
N GLY A 947 29.63 35.99 -9.24
CA GLY A 947 28.65 34.96 -8.90
C GLY A 947 29.29 33.56 -8.76
N ARG A 948 28.54 32.51 -9.11
CA ARG A 948 29.02 31.11 -9.03
C ARG A 948 29.95 30.73 -10.19
N ALA A 949 30.97 29.94 -9.86
CA ALA A 949 31.92 29.38 -10.82
C ALA A 949 31.37 28.17 -11.60
N ASP A 950 32.08 27.76 -12.65
CA ASP A 950 31.96 26.46 -13.33
C ASP A 950 30.56 26.13 -13.87
N ARG A 951 29.99 27.04 -14.68
CA ARG A 951 28.73 26.80 -15.42
C ARG A 951 27.49 26.59 -14.53
N LYS A 952 27.54 27.05 -13.27
CA LYS A 952 26.47 26.90 -12.28
C LYS A 952 25.60 28.15 -12.13
N GLN A 953 25.91 29.23 -12.85
CA GLN A 953 25.15 30.47 -12.81
C GLN A 953 23.90 30.35 -13.70
N HIS A 954 22.75 30.81 -13.19
CA HIS A 954 21.48 30.78 -13.94
C HIS A 954 21.05 32.20 -14.37
N ILE A 955 22.05 33.07 -14.61
CA ILE A 955 21.86 34.41 -15.18
C ILE A 955 22.16 34.32 -16.68
N PHE A 956 21.16 34.54 -17.51
CA PHE A 956 21.28 34.49 -18.98
C PHE A 956 21.36 35.89 -19.62
N ALA A 957 21.61 36.91 -18.80
CA ALA A 957 21.98 38.25 -19.25
C ALA A 957 23.50 38.30 -19.51
N THR A 958 23.89 38.71 -20.73
CA THR A 958 25.29 38.83 -21.13
C THR A 958 25.57 40.06 -21.92
N ASP A 959 26.75 40.64 -21.72
CA ASP A 959 27.24 41.76 -22.50
C ASP A 959 27.74 41.30 -23.88
N ARG A 960 28.32 42.23 -24.65
CA ARG A 960 28.87 41.95 -26.00
C ARG A 960 30.09 41.05 -25.99
N ASP A 961 30.81 40.99 -24.87
CA ASP A 961 31.98 40.15 -24.66
C ASP A 961 31.58 38.78 -24.06
N GLY A 962 30.27 38.56 -23.87
CA GLY A 962 29.64 37.35 -23.33
C GLY A 962 29.93 37.11 -21.85
N ARG A 963 30.17 38.17 -21.09
CA ARG A 963 30.25 38.12 -19.62
C ARG A 963 28.85 38.12 -19.03
N SER A 964 28.60 37.27 -18.03
CA SER A 964 27.33 37.22 -17.31
C SER A 964 27.22 38.40 -16.34
N PHE A 965 26.15 39.19 -16.41
CA PHE A 965 26.00 40.39 -15.59
C PHE A 965 24.61 40.48 -14.96
N GLY A 966 24.53 41.01 -13.74
CA GLY A 966 23.28 41.31 -13.04
C GLY A 966 22.80 42.74 -13.33
N LEU A 967 22.42 43.51 -12.30
CA LEU A 967 22.03 44.92 -12.48
C LEU A 967 23.26 45.83 -12.61
N TYR A 968 23.13 46.89 -13.41
CA TYR A 968 24.03 48.04 -13.40
C TYR A 968 23.69 48.99 -12.23
N PRO A 969 24.63 49.87 -11.81
CA PRO A 969 24.41 50.75 -10.66
C PRO A 969 23.20 51.68 -10.79
N ASP A 970 22.90 52.16 -11.99
CA ASP A 970 21.74 52.98 -12.29
C ASP A 970 20.41 52.20 -12.33
N GLU A 971 20.46 50.87 -12.18
CA GLU A 971 19.30 49.97 -12.14
C GLU A 971 19.04 49.42 -10.72
N TYR A 972 19.87 49.78 -9.72
CA TYR A 972 19.71 49.33 -8.34
C TYR A 972 18.40 49.82 -7.73
N VAL A 973 17.66 48.91 -7.10
CA VAL A 973 16.30 49.18 -6.59
C VAL A 973 16.32 49.32 -5.06
N TRP A 974 15.76 50.42 -4.58
CA TRP A 974 15.67 50.76 -3.17
C TRP A 974 14.23 51.13 -2.79
N ALA A 975 13.78 50.70 -1.62
CA ALA A 975 12.55 51.16 -1.00
C ALA A 975 12.87 51.98 0.25
N TYR A 976 12.11 53.03 0.52
CA TYR A 976 12.25 53.84 1.74
C TYR A 976 10.88 54.15 2.35
N THR A 977 10.85 54.36 3.66
CA THR A 977 9.61 54.70 4.38
C THR A 977 9.28 56.18 4.16
N ILE A 978 8.04 56.48 3.74
CA ILE A 978 7.59 57.84 3.51
C ILE A 978 7.57 58.62 4.83
N GLY A 979 8.36 59.71 4.90
CA GLY A 979 8.48 60.57 6.07
C GLY A 979 9.81 60.47 6.83
N GLU A 980 10.66 59.50 6.49
CA GLU A 980 12.02 59.38 7.03
C GLU A 980 13.03 60.29 6.27
N PRO A 981 14.18 60.65 6.88
CA PRO A 981 15.20 61.48 6.22
C PRO A 981 15.85 60.80 5.00
N GLN A 982 15.55 61.30 3.81
CA GLN A 982 16.06 60.74 2.54
C GLN A 982 17.58 60.94 2.29
N ALA A 983 18.27 61.71 3.12
CA ALA A 983 19.71 61.93 3.05
C ALA A 983 20.53 60.92 3.88
N ASP A 984 19.87 59.93 4.49
CA ASP A 984 20.52 58.88 5.28
C ASP A 984 20.37 57.53 4.57
N ALA A 985 21.49 56.85 4.35
CA ALA A 985 21.50 55.50 3.79
C ALA A 985 20.70 54.50 4.65
N ALA A 986 20.61 54.72 5.97
CA ALA A 986 19.84 53.87 6.87
C ALA A 986 18.32 53.92 6.62
N SER A 987 17.82 54.95 5.92
CA SER A 987 16.41 55.09 5.57
C SER A 987 16.01 54.28 4.33
N TYR A 988 16.97 53.72 3.61
CA TYR A 988 16.73 52.92 2.41
C TYR A 988 16.97 51.43 2.66
N LYS A 989 16.12 50.61 2.06
CA LYS A 989 16.20 49.16 2.03
C LYS A 989 16.43 48.71 0.60
N ALA A 990 17.51 47.97 0.36
CA ALA A 990 17.71 47.31 -0.94
C ALA A 990 16.63 46.25 -1.15
N ILE A 991 15.92 46.30 -2.28
CA ILE A 991 14.87 45.34 -2.64
C ILE A 991 15.16 44.72 -4.01
N TRP A 992 14.54 43.58 -4.30
CA TRP A 992 14.63 42.97 -5.62
C TRP A 992 13.68 43.65 -6.61
N PRO A 993 13.99 43.66 -7.91
CA PRO A 993 13.13 44.32 -8.89
C PRO A 993 11.71 43.74 -9.01
N TRP A 994 11.54 42.43 -8.81
CA TRP A 994 10.22 41.79 -8.82
C TRP A 994 9.37 42.11 -7.57
N GLU A 995 9.94 42.78 -6.57
CA GLU A 995 9.21 43.23 -5.39
C GLU A 995 8.72 44.68 -5.51
N ILE A 996 9.07 45.41 -6.57
CA ILE A 996 8.71 46.84 -6.74
C ILE A 996 7.20 47.05 -6.52
N ALA A 997 6.36 46.26 -7.19
CA ALA A 997 4.91 46.36 -7.08
C ALA A 997 4.42 46.16 -5.62
N LEU A 998 5.04 45.26 -4.86
CA LEU A 998 4.67 45.01 -3.46
C LEU A 998 4.92 46.22 -2.56
N TYR A 999 5.98 47.00 -2.84
CA TYR A 999 6.30 48.21 -2.08
C TYR A 999 5.54 49.44 -2.59
N GLU A 1000 5.27 49.53 -3.90
CA GLU A 1000 4.44 50.60 -4.47
C GLU A 1000 2.97 50.51 -4.03
N ASP A 1001 2.47 49.30 -3.78
CA ASP A 1001 1.11 49.06 -3.28
C ASP A 1001 0.96 49.35 -1.77
N ASP A 1002 2.07 49.44 -1.01
CA ASP A 1002 2.05 49.80 0.41
C ASP A 1002 2.22 51.31 0.60
N PRO A 1003 1.20 52.04 1.10
CA PRO A 1003 1.26 53.49 1.25
C PRO A 1003 2.30 53.99 2.27
N ALA A 1004 2.95 53.10 3.02
CA ALA A 1004 4.04 53.43 3.92
C ALA A 1004 5.40 53.59 3.22
N PHE A 1005 5.54 53.10 1.99
CA PHE A 1005 6.81 53.04 1.27
C PHE A 1005 6.75 53.74 -0.09
N ASP A 1006 7.92 54.10 -0.59
CA ASP A 1006 8.13 54.54 -1.97
C ASP A 1006 9.42 53.92 -2.50
N VAL A 1007 9.53 53.79 -3.83
CA VAL A 1007 10.60 53.07 -4.52
C VAL A 1007 11.42 54.01 -5.38
N VAL A 1008 12.74 53.89 -5.30
CA VAL A 1008 13.68 54.65 -6.14
C VAL A 1008 14.66 53.71 -6.81
N ILE A 1009 14.98 54.00 -8.07
CA ILE A 1009 15.95 53.26 -8.87
C ILE A 1009 17.17 54.16 -9.12
N GLY A 1010 18.35 53.68 -8.80
CA GLY A 1010 19.61 54.38 -9.06
C GLY A 1010 20.74 54.04 -8.08
N GLU A 1011 21.93 54.57 -8.41
CA GLU A 1011 23.15 54.39 -7.62
C GLU A 1011 23.11 55.29 -6.38
N GLU A 1012 23.00 54.68 -5.19
CA GLU A 1012 23.03 55.36 -3.88
C GLU A 1012 22.14 56.62 -3.80
N PRO A 1013 20.80 56.48 -3.80
CA PRO A 1013 19.84 57.59 -3.91
C PRO A 1013 19.98 58.66 -2.81
N TRP A 1014 20.55 58.32 -1.65
CA TRP A 1014 20.84 59.25 -0.56
C TRP A 1014 21.98 60.24 -0.84
N ASN A 1015 22.73 60.07 -1.93
CA ASN A 1015 23.81 60.98 -2.34
C ASN A 1015 23.35 62.13 -3.26
N ASN A 1016 22.09 62.11 -3.72
CA ASN A 1016 21.55 63.03 -4.73
C ASN A 1016 20.69 64.17 -4.17
#